data_AF-D9WWJ7-F1
#
_entry.id   AF-D9WWJ7-F1
#
_cell.length_a   1.000
_cell.length_b   1.000
_cell.length_c   1.000
_cell.angle_alpha   90.00
_cell.angle_beta   90.00
_cell.angle_gamma   90.00
#
_symmetry.space_group_name_H-M   'P 1'
#
loop_
_entity.id
_entity.type
_entity.pdbx_description
1 polymer ?
#
loop_
_entity_poly.entity_id
_entity_poly.type
_entity_poly.pdbx_seq_one_letter_code
_entity_poly.pdbx_strand_id
1 'polypeptide(L)'
;MCRQGRRTRGHGRRRERFARHRGQGVRPPSARGLGHRRPPSRRRLRERAPRPRVSEPEVGTSVMHDERRRIEERVERVLTQRIQPAVHAATVPLTVEAWQVPDEPVPFAEAAAAPYEPFAVGTPWGPPWGTTWFRVRGEVPAAWAGRRVEAVFDLGFVGDWPGNQAEALVHTLDGSPLKAVNPQNQYVAVAHPAEGGERIAYLIEAASNPDILADDFAAPTPLGDKLTAGSAPLYTFGRADLAVLDENVWHLALDLAVLRELMLELDEHQPRRHEIAHAIDRALGRLDLEDVSGTAAAVRDALRGVLERPAHASAHTVSAVGHAHIDSAWLWPIRETKRKTSRTFSNVTALAAEYPEFIFACSQAQQYAWVKEGYPQVWERIQQAVRAGQWAPVGGMWVEADGNLPGGEAMARQLVHGKRFFLDEFGIETKGVWLPDSFGYNACFPQLARLAGNEWFLTQKLSWNQTNKLPHHTFWWEGLDGSRIFTHFPPVDTYNAEFSGQEMAHAVRNYADKGRGTRSLAPFGHGDGGGGPTREMLERARRLADLEGSAKVVIEHPDDFFAAARAEYPDAPVWSGELYLELHRATYTSQARTKQGNRRSEHLLREAELWATTAALRAPGYAYPYERLDRLWKTVLLHQFHDILPGSSIAWVHREAEAEYARVAAELAEITSAALAALSVEPGGGDARPHVYNTSPRPRAEIVAVPGGTADGQPLADGRVAVHAEVPASGSAPLDADTDPGHVTVGDRVLDNGLIRLELAEDGTLASLRDLTADREVFAPGAPGNLLRLHTDLPQLLGRL
;
A
#
# COMPACT_ATOMS: atom_id res chain seq x y z
N MET A 1 -51.51 14.33 26.61
CA MET A 1 -52.96 14.09 26.44
C MET A 1 -53.19 13.01 25.38
N CYS A 2 -54.44 12.55 25.26
CA CYS A 2 -55.04 11.66 24.24
C CYS A 2 -54.44 11.70 22.80
N ARG A 3 -54.57 10.66 21.95
CA ARG A 3 -55.41 9.43 22.05
C ARG A 3 -54.89 8.27 21.16
N GLN A 4 -55.33 7.05 21.51
CA GLN A 4 -55.14 5.79 20.76
C GLN A 4 -56.00 5.69 19.49
N GLY A 5 -55.67 4.77 18.58
CA GLY A 5 -56.56 4.29 17.51
C GLY A 5 -56.17 2.90 16.97
N ARG A 6 -56.92 1.84 17.31
CA ARG A 6 -56.80 0.47 16.74
C ARG A 6 -58.11 0.08 16.04
N ARG A 7 -58.03 -0.59 14.87
CA ARG A 7 -58.96 -1.61 14.28
C ARG A 7 -58.66 -1.76 12.77
N THR A 8 -58.82 -2.87 12.04
CA THR A 8 -58.73 -4.34 12.20
C THR A 8 -59.28 -4.97 10.91
N ARG A 9 -58.50 -5.85 10.25
CA ARG A 9 -58.89 -7.03 9.43
C ARG A 9 -59.95 -6.94 8.30
N GLY A 10 -59.54 -7.41 7.12
CA GLY A 10 -60.40 -7.98 6.06
C GLY A 10 -59.52 -8.62 4.95
N HIS A 11 -59.02 -9.85 5.10
CA HIS A 11 -59.63 -11.11 4.66
C HIS A 11 -59.97 -11.19 3.15
N GLY A 12 -59.09 -11.82 2.37
CA GLY A 12 -59.32 -12.22 0.97
C GLY A 12 -58.52 -13.48 0.64
N ARG A 13 -59.20 -14.62 0.43
CA ARG A 13 -58.57 -15.90 0.03
C ARG A 13 -58.60 -16.05 -1.48
N ARG A 14 -57.53 -16.59 -2.08
CA ARG A 14 -57.62 -17.57 -3.17
C ARG A 14 -56.45 -18.56 -3.12
N ARG A 15 -56.66 -19.73 -3.71
CA ARG A 15 -55.78 -20.91 -3.70
C ARG A 15 -55.45 -21.31 -5.14
N GLU A 16 -54.43 -22.16 -5.26
CA GLU A 16 -54.18 -23.06 -6.40
C GLU A 16 -53.72 -22.37 -7.71
N ARG A 17 -52.95 -23.02 -8.60
CA ARG A 17 -52.69 -24.48 -8.71
C ARG A 17 -51.27 -24.81 -9.21
N PHE A 18 -50.83 -26.04 -8.99
CA PHE A 18 -49.58 -26.60 -9.51
C PHE A 18 -49.61 -26.82 -11.03
N ALA A 19 -48.44 -26.72 -11.67
CA ALA A 19 -48.07 -27.53 -12.83
C ALA A 19 -46.57 -27.88 -12.77
N ARG A 20 -46.22 -29.15 -12.97
CA ARG A 20 -44.85 -29.65 -13.18
C ARG A 20 -44.79 -30.33 -14.53
N HIS A 21 -43.73 -30.14 -15.30
CA HIS A 21 -43.25 -31.17 -16.23
C HIS A 21 -41.72 -31.15 -16.37
N ARG A 22 -41.16 -32.30 -16.75
CA ARG A 22 -39.72 -32.55 -16.91
C ARG A 22 -39.37 -32.64 -18.41
N GLY A 23 -38.14 -32.29 -18.76
CA GLY A 23 -37.54 -32.64 -20.05
C GLY A 23 -36.02 -32.70 -19.92
N GLN A 24 -35.42 -33.85 -20.21
CA GLN A 24 -33.96 -34.04 -20.27
C GLN A 24 -33.54 -34.19 -21.74
N GLY A 25 -32.35 -33.71 -22.11
CA GLY A 25 -31.76 -33.89 -23.44
C GLY A 25 -30.35 -33.28 -23.49
N VAL A 26 -29.35 -34.01 -24.00
CA VAL A 26 -27.93 -33.73 -23.72
C VAL A 26 -27.01 -34.08 -24.93
N ARG A 27 -26.11 -33.14 -25.25
CA ARG A 27 -24.84 -33.27 -26.03
C ARG A 27 -24.90 -33.41 -27.59
N PRO A 28 -23.78 -33.05 -28.30
CA PRO A 28 -23.90 -32.24 -29.52
C PRO A 28 -23.21 -32.81 -30.81
N PRO A 29 -22.11 -32.28 -31.40
CA PRO A 29 -22.12 -31.93 -32.83
C PRO A 29 -21.04 -32.61 -33.69
N SER A 30 -21.10 -32.41 -35.02
CA SER A 30 -19.98 -32.65 -35.94
C SER A 30 -20.03 -31.68 -37.14
N ALA A 31 -18.94 -31.62 -37.92
CA ALA A 31 -18.73 -30.63 -38.99
C ALA A 31 -17.83 -31.18 -40.12
N ARG A 32 -17.59 -30.33 -41.14
CA ARG A 32 -16.65 -30.40 -42.29
C ARG A 32 -17.27 -30.71 -43.66
N GLY A 33 -16.79 -29.95 -44.65
CA GLY A 33 -16.99 -30.15 -46.09
C GLY A 33 -16.12 -29.16 -46.89
N LEU A 34 -15.23 -29.64 -47.76
CA LEU A 34 -14.25 -28.87 -48.54
C LEU A 34 -14.46 -29.13 -50.05
N GLY A 35 -14.04 -28.23 -50.96
CA GLY A 35 -13.91 -28.61 -52.38
C GLY A 35 -13.88 -27.50 -53.45
N HIS A 36 -12.71 -26.95 -53.75
CA HIS A 36 -12.45 -26.10 -54.93
C HIS A 36 -12.66 -26.82 -56.30
N ARG A 37 -13.15 -26.11 -57.36
CA ARG A 37 -12.38 -25.71 -58.59
C ARG A 37 -13.25 -25.08 -59.73
N ARG A 38 -12.57 -24.48 -60.72
CA ARG A 38 -13.04 -23.84 -61.98
C ARG A 38 -12.42 -24.61 -63.20
N PRO A 39 -12.54 -24.17 -64.48
CA PRO A 39 -13.69 -23.82 -65.36
C PRO A 39 -13.67 -24.69 -66.66
N PRO A 40 -14.37 -24.33 -67.77
CA PRO A 40 -13.68 -23.60 -68.87
C PRO A 40 -14.60 -22.59 -69.63
N SER A 41 -14.34 -22.28 -70.91
CA SER A 41 -14.80 -21.05 -71.62
C SER A 41 -15.04 -21.20 -73.14
N ARG A 42 -15.78 -20.26 -73.78
CA ARG A 42 -15.40 -19.47 -75.01
C ARG A 42 -16.56 -18.82 -75.83
N ARG A 43 -16.34 -17.55 -76.25
CA ARG A 43 -16.64 -16.94 -77.60
C ARG A 43 -18.12 -16.68 -78.05
N ARG A 44 -18.47 -15.66 -78.87
CA ARG A 44 -17.81 -14.39 -79.37
C ARG A 44 -18.76 -13.47 -80.20
N LEU A 45 -18.35 -12.20 -80.45
CA LEU A 45 -18.80 -11.25 -81.54
C LEU A 45 -20.20 -10.61 -81.37
N ARG A 46 -20.57 -9.40 -81.89
CA ARG A 46 -20.00 -8.32 -82.77
C ARG A 46 -20.89 -7.02 -82.53
N GLU A 47 -20.67 -5.76 -82.97
CA GLU A 47 -19.59 -4.99 -83.64
C GLU A 47 -19.81 -3.44 -83.52
N ARG A 48 -18.73 -2.64 -83.63
CA ARG A 48 -18.64 -1.19 -84.01
C ARG A 48 -19.14 -0.06 -83.07
N ALA A 49 -18.59 1.14 -83.34
CA ALA A 49 -18.73 2.42 -82.63
C ALA A 49 -18.81 3.59 -83.65
N PRO A 50 -18.95 4.88 -83.24
CA PRO A 50 -17.77 5.69 -82.87
C PRO A 50 -17.95 6.70 -81.71
N ARG A 51 -16.83 7.31 -81.29
CA ARG A 51 -16.68 8.51 -80.43
C ARG A 51 -16.22 9.71 -81.30
N PRO A 52 -15.99 10.97 -80.82
CA PRO A 52 -16.09 11.50 -79.44
C PRO A 52 -16.84 12.85 -79.29
N ARG A 53 -17.04 13.29 -78.04
CA ARG A 53 -16.75 14.67 -77.59
C ARG A 53 -16.42 14.69 -76.09
N VAL A 54 -15.90 15.82 -75.61
CA VAL A 54 -15.30 15.98 -74.28
C VAL A 54 -16.38 16.19 -73.21
N SER A 55 -16.17 15.60 -72.04
CA SER A 55 -16.77 16.01 -70.77
C SER A 55 -15.65 16.26 -69.76
N GLU A 56 -15.91 17.14 -68.79
CA GLU A 56 -14.98 17.52 -67.73
C GLU A 56 -14.71 16.32 -66.78
N PRO A 57 -13.61 16.34 -66.00
CA PRO A 57 -13.48 15.42 -64.88
C PRO A 57 -14.60 15.72 -63.88
N GLU A 58 -15.49 14.76 -63.65
CA GLU A 58 -16.51 14.87 -62.61
C GLU A 58 -15.83 15.17 -61.27
N VAL A 59 -16.30 16.22 -60.57
CA VAL A 59 -15.90 16.47 -59.18
C VAL A 59 -16.53 15.38 -58.34
N GLY A 60 -15.84 14.24 -58.25
CA GLY A 60 -16.20 13.13 -57.40
C GLY A 60 -16.42 13.65 -55.99
N THR A 61 -17.63 13.48 -55.47
CA THR A 61 -18.02 13.99 -54.14
C THR A 61 -17.06 13.44 -53.10
N SER A 62 -16.19 14.31 -52.59
CA SER A 62 -15.26 13.96 -51.52
C SER A 62 -16.06 13.42 -50.34
N VAL A 63 -15.85 12.13 -50.02
CA VAL A 63 -16.30 11.57 -48.76
C VAL A 63 -15.40 12.19 -47.69
N MET A 64 -15.87 13.31 -47.14
CA MET A 64 -15.16 14.14 -46.17
C MET A 64 -14.62 13.25 -45.05
N HIS A 65 -13.30 13.01 -45.07
CA HIS A 65 -12.71 11.93 -44.30
C HIS A 65 -12.75 12.24 -42.80
N ASP A 66 -13.21 11.27 -42.00
CA ASP A 66 -13.03 11.30 -40.55
C ASP A 66 -11.57 10.98 -40.21
N GLU A 67 -10.74 12.02 -40.12
CA GLU A 67 -9.32 11.89 -39.85
C GLU A 67 -8.98 11.69 -38.36
N ARG A 68 -9.97 11.69 -37.46
CA ARG A 68 -9.73 11.67 -36.00
C ARG A 68 -8.91 10.46 -35.56
N ARG A 69 -9.37 9.26 -35.92
CA ARG A 69 -8.64 8.00 -35.67
C ARG A 69 -7.27 7.97 -36.32
N ARG A 70 -7.14 8.53 -37.53
CA ARG A 70 -5.86 8.62 -38.26
C ARG A 70 -4.84 9.47 -37.50
N ILE A 71 -5.28 10.57 -36.88
CA ILE A 71 -4.44 11.44 -36.04
C ILE A 71 -4.11 10.74 -34.72
N GLU A 72 -5.10 10.18 -34.03
CA GLU A 72 -4.97 9.45 -32.75
C GLU A 72 -3.98 8.27 -32.87
N GLU A 73 -4.11 7.43 -33.90
CA GLU A 73 -3.19 6.33 -34.20
C GLU A 73 -1.81 6.82 -34.70
N ARG A 74 -1.73 8.00 -35.34
CA ARG A 74 -0.47 8.59 -35.80
C ARG A 74 0.36 9.09 -34.61
N VAL A 75 -0.24 9.82 -33.69
CA VAL A 75 0.50 10.38 -32.54
C VAL A 75 0.99 9.28 -31.62
N GLU A 76 0.16 8.27 -31.32
CA GLU A 76 0.58 7.08 -30.57
C GLU A 76 1.79 6.41 -31.22
N ARG A 77 1.66 6.02 -32.49
CA ARG A 77 2.71 5.29 -33.20
C ARG A 77 4.01 6.08 -33.30
N VAL A 78 3.95 7.40 -33.49
CA VAL A 78 5.15 8.25 -33.61
C VAL A 78 5.79 8.50 -32.24
N LEU A 79 5.00 8.73 -31.19
CA LEU A 79 5.50 8.85 -29.82
C LEU A 79 6.28 7.59 -29.43
N THR A 80 5.64 6.43 -29.54
CA THR A 80 6.15 5.16 -29.01
C THR A 80 7.22 4.51 -29.91
N GLN A 81 7.16 4.68 -31.25
CA GLN A 81 8.12 4.04 -32.17
C GLN A 81 9.21 4.96 -32.72
N ARG A 82 9.22 6.26 -32.42
CA ARG A 82 10.22 7.22 -32.93
C ARG A 82 10.71 8.22 -31.90
N ILE A 83 9.81 8.85 -31.12
CA ILE A 83 10.22 9.91 -30.19
C ILE A 83 10.81 9.31 -28.90
N GLN A 84 10.11 8.38 -28.24
CA GLN A 84 10.62 7.71 -27.03
C GLN A 84 11.99 7.02 -27.25
N PRO A 85 12.23 6.25 -28.33
CA PRO A 85 13.56 5.67 -28.59
C PRO A 85 14.68 6.71 -28.84
N ALA A 86 14.34 7.95 -29.23
CA ALA A 86 15.30 9.01 -29.53
C ALA A 86 15.59 9.94 -28.34
N VAL A 87 14.98 9.70 -27.16
CA VAL A 87 15.22 10.47 -25.93
C VAL A 87 16.70 10.41 -25.48
N HIS A 88 17.35 9.26 -25.71
CA HIS A 88 18.80 9.10 -25.55
C HIS A 88 19.51 9.24 -26.91
N ALA A 89 19.86 10.48 -27.28
CA ALA A 89 20.36 10.80 -28.63
C ALA A 89 21.76 10.23 -28.95
N ALA A 90 22.54 9.85 -27.94
CA ALA A 90 23.81 9.13 -28.09
C ALA A 90 24.07 8.27 -26.86
N THR A 91 24.73 7.11 -27.04
CA THR A 91 25.05 6.17 -25.95
C THR A 91 26.46 5.59 -26.12
N VAL A 92 27.11 5.23 -25.01
CA VAL A 92 28.31 4.38 -24.98
C VAL A 92 28.20 3.35 -23.86
N PRO A 93 28.56 2.07 -24.08
CA PRO A 93 28.42 1.03 -23.07
C PRO A 93 29.43 1.18 -21.93
N LEU A 94 29.02 0.80 -20.73
CA LEU A 94 29.88 0.73 -19.55
C LEU A 94 30.59 -0.63 -19.45
N THR A 95 31.80 -0.61 -18.89
CA THR A 95 32.43 -1.85 -18.41
C THR A 95 31.71 -2.31 -17.15
N VAL A 96 31.21 -3.54 -17.13
CA VAL A 96 30.52 -4.14 -15.98
C VAL A 96 31.34 -5.32 -15.44
N GLU A 97 31.53 -5.34 -14.13
CA GLU A 97 32.00 -6.49 -13.36
C GLU A 97 30.91 -6.84 -12.33
N ALA A 98 30.73 -8.11 -11.96
CA ALA A 98 29.70 -8.55 -11.02
C ALA A 98 30.27 -9.39 -9.87
N TRP A 99 29.64 -9.31 -8.71
CA TRP A 99 29.84 -10.20 -7.57
C TRP A 99 28.49 -10.58 -6.96
N GLN A 100 28.14 -11.86 -6.97
CA GLN A 100 26.93 -12.35 -6.31
C GLN A 100 27.22 -12.59 -4.82
N VAL A 101 26.39 -11.99 -3.95
CA VAL A 101 26.48 -12.18 -2.51
C VAL A 101 26.08 -13.63 -2.16
N PRO A 102 26.80 -14.36 -1.28
CA PRO A 102 26.53 -15.77 -1.05
C PRO A 102 25.16 -16.10 -0.45
N ASP A 103 24.58 -15.22 0.37
CA ASP A 103 23.28 -15.47 1.03
C ASP A 103 22.50 -14.17 1.37
N GLU A 104 22.66 -13.61 2.57
CA GLU A 104 22.05 -12.33 2.98
C GLU A 104 22.84 -11.10 2.49
N PRO A 105 22.21 -9.92 2.28
CA PRO A 105 22.89 -8.69 1.88
C PRO A 105 23.97 -8.25 2.87
N VAL A 106 25.14 -7.88 2.35
CA VAL A 106 26.31 -7.47 3.13
C VAL A 106 26.48 -5.94 3.20
N PRO A 107 27.16 -5.40 4.23
CA PRO A 107 27.50 -3.97 4.28
C PRO A 107 28.40 -3.55 3.10
N PHE A 108 28.29 -2.28 2.68
CA PHE A 108 29.05 -1.72 1.55
C PHE A 108 30.55 -1.99 1.63
N ALA A 109 31.16 -1.91 2.82
CA ALA A 109 32.61 -2.10 2.98
C ALA A 109 33.09 -3.53 2.60
N GLU A 110 32.25 -4.55 2.80
CA GLU A 110 32.52 -5.92 2.37
C GLU A 110 32.33 -6.03 0.85
N ALA A 111 31.22 -5.52 0.33
CA ALA A 111 30.93 -5.50 -1.09
C ALA A 111 31.97 -4.74 -1.91
N ALA A 112 32.52 -3.64 -1.42
CA ALA A 112 33.56 -2.88 -2.12
C ALA A 112 34.87 -3.66 -2.25
N ALA A 113 35.21 -4.46 -1.24
CA ALA A 113 36.42 -5.30 -1.17
C ALA A 113 36.28 -6.66 -1.86
N ALA A 114 35.07 -7.06 -2.27
CA ALA A 114 34.80 -8.35 -2.87
C ALA A 114 35.52 -8.59 -4.22
N PRO A 115 35.72 -9.87 -4.62
CA PRO A 115 36.23 -10.22 -5.95
C PRO A 115 35.10 -10.14 -6.98
N TYR A 116 35.16 -9.14 -7.86
CA TYR A 116 34.24 -9.00 -9.00
C TYR A 116 34.85 -9.68 -10.23
N GLU A 117 34.01 -10.33 -11.02
CA GLU A 117 34.38 -10.96 -12.29
C GLU A 117 33.75 -10.21 -13.47
N PRO A 118 34.38 -10.18 -14.67
CA PRO A 118 33.81 -9.50 -15.83
C PRO A 118 32.43 -10.04 -16.20
N PHE A 119 31.45 -9.15 -16.39
CA PHE A 119 30.05 -9.51 -16.59
C PHE A 119 29.49 -8.86 -17.85
N ALA A 120 28.68 -9.60 -18.61
CA ALA A 120 28.19 -9.16 -19.93
C ALA A 120 26.69 -8.84 -19.91
N VAL A 121 26.31 -7.78 -20.62
CA VAL A 121 24.90 -7.50 -20.95
C VAL A 121 24.30 -8.70 -21.70
N GLY A 122 23.05 -9.07 -21.35
CA GLY A 122 22.39 -10.30 -21.79
C GLY A 122 22.68 -11.54 -20.94
N THR A 123 23.42 -11.40 -19.83
CA THR A 123 23.69 -12.52 -18.91
C THR A 123 22.60 -12.66 -17.84
N PRO A 124 22.09 -13.88 -17.57
CA PRO A 124 21.20 -14.13 -16.44
C PRO A 124 21.89 -13.92 -15.08
N TRP A 125 21.17 -13.35 -14.11
CA TRP A 125 21.67 -13.07 -12.76
C TRP A 125 20.56 -13.15 -11.70
N GLY A 126 20.95 -13.16 -10.43
CA GLY A 126 20.04 -12.91 -9.32
C GLY A 126 19.14 -14.09 -8.94
N PRO A 127 19.57 -14.99 -8.03
CA PRO A 127 18.67 -15.97 -7.43
C PRO A 127 17.58 -15.26 -6.61
N PRO A 128 16.41 -15.88 -6.37
CA PRO A 128 15.33 -15.25 -5.62
C PRO A 128 15.80 -14.80 -4.24
N TRP A 129 15.42 -13.57 -3.86
CA TRP A 129 15.76 -12.93 -2.58
C TRP A 129 17.24 -12.61 -2.33
N GLY A 130 18.10 -12.95 -3.29
CA GLY A 130 19.54 -12.70 -3.25
C GLY A 130 19.92 -11.25 -3.52
N THR A 131 21.22 -11.02 -3.66
CA THR A 131 21.78 -9.72 -4.03
C THR A 131 23.02 -9.92 -4.89
N THR A 132 23.15 -9.12 -5.94
CA THR A 132 24.34 -9.05 -6.77
C THR A 132 24.81 -7.61 -6.78
N TRP A 133 26.09 -7.40 -6.48
CA TRP A 133 26.72 -6.12 -6.68
C TRP A 133 27.29 -6.04 -8.10
N PHE A 134 26.96 -4.98 -8.83
CA PHE A 134 27.60 -4.67 -10.10
C PHE A 134 28.55 -3.49 -9.92
N ARG A 135 29.81 -3.66 -10.32
CA ARG A 135 30.80 -2.59 -10.37
C ARG A 135 30.86 -2.10 -11.82
N VAL A 136 30.52 -0.84 -12.04
CA VAL A 136 30.45 -0.24 -13.38
C VAL A 136 31.46 0.88 -13.54
N ARG A 137 32.06 1.01 -14.73
CA ARG A 137 33.07 2.04 -15.04
C ARG A 137 32.93 2.57 -16.47
N GLY A 138 33.15 3.87 -16.63
CA GLY A 138 33.13 4.55 -17.93
C GLY A 138 33.74 5.94 -17.90
N GLU A 139 33.88 6.54 -19.08
CA GLU A 139 34.36 7.91 -19.29
C GLU A 139 33.40 8.61 -20.27
N VAL A 140 32.94 9.81 -19.93
CA VAL A 140 32.06 10.62 -20.78
C VAL A 140 32.83 11.08 -22.02
N PRO A 141 32.38 10.74 -23.24
CA PRO A 141 33.06 11.17 -24.46
C PRO A 141 33.21 12.69 -24.55
N ALA A 142 34.40 13.18 -24.88
CA ALA A 142 34.67 14.63 -25.03
C ALA A 142 33.76 15.35 -26.05
N ALA A 143 33.17 14.60 -27.00
CA ALA A 143 32.19 15.11 -27.94
C ALA A 143 30.81 15.45 -27.32
N TRP A 144 30.58 15.11 -26.04
CA TRP A 144 29.34 15.38 -25.31
C TRP A 144 29.42 16.59 -24.37
N ALA A 145 30.53 17.34 -24.41
CA ALA A 145 30.68 18.61 -23.68
C ALA A 145 29.50 19.55 -23.96
N GLY A 146 28.94 20.16 -22.91
CA GLY A 146 27.76 21.02 -22.97
C GLY A 146 26.41 20.29 -23.01
N ARG A 147 26.37 18.96 -23.01
CA ARG A 147 25.12 18.16 -22.99
C ARG A 147 24.76 17.70 -21.56
N ARG A 148 23.50 17.30 -21.36
CA ARG A 148 23.06 16.54 -20.17
C ARG A 148 23.42 15.07 -20.34
N VAL A 149 24.13 14.49 -19.37
CA VAL A 149 24.61 13.10 -19.41
C VAL A 149 24.14 12.33 -18.17
N GLU A 150 23.62 11.13 -18.40
CA GLU A 150 23.14 10.20 -17.38
C GLU A 150 23.62 8.77 -17.64
N ALA A 151 23.86 8.00 -16.60
CA ALA A 151 24.11 6.56 -16.69
C ALA A 151 22.77 5.83 -16.64
N VAL A 152 22.52 4.90 -17.55
CA VAL A 152 21.23 4.22 -17.71
C VAL A 152 21.40 2.71 -17.52
N PHE A 153 20.61 2.15 -16.61
CA PHE A 153 20.70 0.75 -16.18
C PHE A 153 19.35 0.05 -16.34
N ASP A 154 19.34 -1.03 -17.11
CA ASP A 154 18.24 -2.00 -17.13
C ASP A 154 18.76 -3.31 -16.52
N LEU A 155 18.18 -3.70 -15.39
CA LEU A 155 18.54 -4.91 -14.66
C LEU A 155 17.88 -6.16 -15.26
N GLY A 156 17.06 -6.01 -16.31
CA GLY A 156 16.19 -7.04 -16.88
C GLY A 156 14.76 -6.91 -16.39
N PHE A 157 14.24 -5.68 -16.28
CA PHE A 157 12.94 -5.40 -15.67
C PHE A 157 11.78 -6.09 -16.42
N VAL A 158 10.76 -6.53 -15.66
CA VAL A 158 9.57 -7.22 -16.17
C VAL A 158 8.35 -6.34 -15.91
N GLY A 159 7.73 -5.85 -16.98
CA GLY A 159 6.64 -4.89 -16.85
C GLY A 159 7.09 -3.55 -16.28
N ASP A 160 6.16 -2.86 -15.62
CA ASP A 160 6.20 -1.43 -15.35
C ASP A 160 5.98 -1.09 -13.85
N TRP A 161 6.15 -2.08 -12.96
CA TRP A 161 5.84 -1.97 -11.54
C TRP A 161 7.11 -1.95 -10.67
N PRO A 162 7.54 -0.77 -10.16
CA PRO A 162 8.54 -0.65 -9.10
C PRO A 162 8.14 -1.42 -7.84
N GLY A 163 9.10 -1.61 -6.94
CA GLY A 163 8.84 -2.23 -5.65
C GLY A 163 8.59 -3.75 -5.66
N ASN A 164 8.19 -4.35 -6.77
CA ASN A 164 7.70 -5.74 -6.81
C ASN A 164 8.63 -6.71 -7.55
N GLN A 165 9.86 -6.30 -7.85
CA GLN A 165 10.81 -7.03 -8.69
C GLN A 165 12.26 -6.60 -8.41
N ALA A 166 13.17 -6.82 -9.37
CA ALA A 166 14.52 -6.27 -9.36
C ALA A 166 14.55 -4.76 -9.08
N GLU A 167 15.42 -4.34 -8.17
CA GLU A 167 15.68 -2.94 -7.83
C GLU A 167 17.14 -2.80 -7.41
N ALA A 168 17.73 -1.61 -7.57
CA ALA A 168 19.09 -1.35 -7.11
C ALA A 168 19.29 0.00 -6.41
N LEU A 169 20.29 0.07 -5.52
CA LEU A 169 20.85 1.31 -5.00
C LEU A 169 22.25 1.54 -5.60
N VAL A 170 22.51 2.74 -6.15
CA VAL A 170 23.79 3.06 -6.79
C VAL A 170 24.65 3.90 -5.85
N HIS A 171 25.85 3.41 -5.55
CA HIS A 171 26.83 4.04 -4.68
C HIS A 171 28.05 4.52 -5.46
N THR A 172 28.67 5.62 -5.01
CA THR A 172 30.07 5.94 -5.33
C THR A 172 31.02 4.93 -4.69
N LEU A 173 32.29 4.90 -5.15
CA LEU A 173 33.31 3.98 -4.60
C LEU A 173 33.66 4.23 -3.13
N ASP A 174 33.29 5.37 -2.54
CA ASP A 174 33.45 5.67 -1.11
C ASP A 174 32.27 5.19 -0.24
N GLY A 175 31.23 4.63 -0.85
CA GLY A 175 30.03 4.12 -0.17
C GLY A 175 28.81 5.02 -0.25
N SER A 176 28.95 6.23 -0.77
CA SER A 176 27.85 7.20 -0.71
C SER A 176 26.71 6.86 -1.67
N PRO A 177 25.47 6.58 -1.18
CA PRO A 177 24.36 6.19 -2.04
C PRO A 177 23.84 7.40 -2.81
N LEU A 178 23.99 7.42 -4.12
CA LEU A 178 23.54 8.50 -4.98
C LEU A 178 22.01 8.45 -5.13
N LYS A 179 21.53 7.42 -5.83
CA LYS A 179 20.18 7.29 -6.37
C LYS A 179 19.86 5.80 -6.59
N ALA A 180 18.57 5.44 -6.67
CA ALA A 180 18.14 4.08 -6.99
C ALA A 180 17.74 3.91 -8.47
N VAL A 181 17.69 2.64 -8.89
CA VAL A 181 17.27 2.18 -10.22
C VAL A 181 16.12 1.18 -10.05
N ASN A 182 15.04 1.38 -10.79
CA ASN A 182 13.87 0.49 -10.87
C ASN A 182 13.21 0.63 -12.27
N PRO A 183 12.16 -0.15 -12.62
CA PRO A 183 11.58 -0.16 -13.97
C PRO A 183 11.19 1.22 -14.52
N GLN A 184 10.65 2.09 -13.64
CA GLN A 184 10.15 3.43 -13.98
C GLN A 184 11.20 4.53 -13.77
N ASN A 185 12.40 4.18 -13.29
CA ASN A 185 13.41 5.17 -12.92
C ASN A 185 14.84 4.63 -13.16
N GLN A 186 15.18 4.47 -14.45
CA GLN A 186 16.36 3.71 -14.91
C GLN A 186 17.68 4.51 -14.97
N TYR A 187 17.64 5.82 -14.67
CA TYR A 187 18.79 6.73 -14.86
C TYR A 187 19.50 7.10 -13.55
N VAL A 188 20.78 7.48 -13.65
CA VAL A 188 21.55 8.17 -12.60
C VAL A 188 22.22 9.37 -13.25
N ALA A 189 22.01 10.57 -12.72
CA ALA A 189 22.61 11.80 -13.25
C ALA A 189 24.15 11.74 -13.14
N VAL A 190 24.86 12.12 -14.20
CA VAL A 190 26.33 12.18 -14.23
C VAL A 190 26.80 13.63 -14.28
N ALA A 191 26.33 14.41 -15.26
CA ALA A 191 26.68 15.82 -15.38
C ALA A 191 25.61 16.63 -16.14
N HIS A 192 25.44 17.89 -15.74
CA HIS A 192 24.53 18.83 -16.40
C HIS A 192 25.00 20.29 -16.21
N PRO A 193 25.62 20.92 -17.23
CA PRO A 193 26.18 20.30 -18.43
C PRO A 193 27.40 19.41 -18.11
N ALA A 194 27.74 18.51 -19.03
CA ALA A 194 29.02 17.78 -19.02
C ALA A 194 30.19 18.65 -19.50
N GLU A 195 31.38 18.42 -18.96
CA GLU A 195 32.65 18.99 -19.43
C GLU A 195 33.27 18.17 -20.57
N GLY A 196 33.07 16.85 -20.56
CA GLY A 196 33.71 15.89 -21.46
C GLY A 196 34.99 15.33 -20.86
N GLY A 197 35.03 14.01 -20.64
CA GLY A 197 36.14 13.29 -19.99
C GLY A 197 35.88 12.91 -18.53
N GLU A 198 34.70 13.19 -17.98
CA GLU A 198 34.32 12.78 -16.62
C GLU A 198 34.33 11.26 -16.48
N ARG A 199 34.93 10.75 -15.41
CA ARG A 199 35.03 9.31 -15.16
C ARG A 199 34.03 8.89 -14.10
N ILE A 200 33.13 7.97 -14.47
CA ILE A 200 32.23 7.34 -13.50
C ILE A 200 32.78 5.99 -13.06
N ALA A 201 32.63 5.72 -11.77
CA ALA A 201 32.86 4.42 -11.18
C ALA A 201 31.87 4.23 -10.03
N TYR A 202 30.95 3.29 -10.18
CA TYR A 202 29.88 3.04 -9.21
C TYR A 202 29.84 1.57 -8.77
N LEU A 203 29.22 1.36 -7.62
CA LEU A 203 28.85 0.04 -7.08
C LEU A 203 27.33 0.01 -6.93
N ILE A 204 26.68 -0.93 -7.60
CA ILE A 204 25.22 -1.04 -7.73
C ILE A 204 24.77 -2.23 -6.90
N GLU A 205 24.11 -1.98 -5.76
CA GLU A 205 23.50 -2.99 -4.90
C GLU A 205 22.18 -3.46 -5.51
N ALA A 206 22.20 -4.47 -6.39
CA ALA A 206 20.99 -5.00 -7.03
C ALA A 206 20.37 -6.14 -6.21
N ALA A 207 19.12 -5.96 -5.79
CA ALA A 207 18.30 -6.98 -5.15
C ALA A 207 17.51 -7.76 -6.21
N SER A 208 17.57 -9.10 -6.18
CA SER A 208 16.80 -9.99 -7.05
C SER A 208 15.54 -10.49 -6.34
N ASN A 209 14.65 -9.56 -6.01
CA ASN A 209 13.34 -9.89 -5.44
C ASN A 209 12.47 -10.53 -6.54
N PRO A 210 11.82 -11.69 -6.31
CA PRO A 210 10.88 -12.27 -7.25
C PRO A 210 9.60 -11.43 -7.38
N ASP A 211 9.04 -11.41 -8.59
CA ASP A 211 7.62 -11.09 -8.78
C ASP A 211 6.77 -12.22 -8.17
N ILE A 212 6.13 -11.92 -7.05
CA ILE A 212 5.23 -12.84 -6.32
C ILE A 212 3.81 -12.83 -6.91
N LEU A 213 3.47 -11.82 -7.73
CA LEU A 213 2.16 -11.58 -8.32
C LEU A 213 2.04 -12.00 -9.78
N ALA A 214 3.12 -12.53 -10.35
CA ALA A 214 3.14 -13.18 -11.67
C ALA A 214 1.95 -14.13 -11.86
N ASP A 215 1.37 -14.10 -13.06
CA ASP A 215 0.15 -14.83 -13.44
C ASP A 215 -1.07 -14.56 -12.53
N ASP A 216 -1.19 -13.36 -11.93
CA ASP A 216 -2.34 -12.90 -11.12
C ASP A 216 -2.74 -13.89 -9.99
N PHE A 217 -1.74 -14.46 -9.29
CA PHE A 217 -1.92 -15.51 -8.27
C PHE A 217 -2.63 -16.79 -8.76
N ALA A 218 -2.59 -17.12 -10.07
CA ALA A 218 -3.28 -18.29 -10.63
C ALA A 218 -2.84 -19.65 -10.03
N ALA A 219 -1.68 -19.72 -9.37
CA ALA A 219 -1.22 -20.88 -8.60
C ALA A 219 -0.38 -20.46 -7.37
N PRO A 220 -0.28 -21.30 -6.32
CA PRO A 220 0.63 -21.05 -5.21
C PRO A 220 2.10 -21.02 -5.67
N THR A 221 2.79 -19.90 -5.44
CA THR A 221 4.20 -19.73 -5.82
C THR A 221 5.16 -20.23 -4.73
N PRO A 222 6.24 -20.97 -5.07
CA PRO A 222 7.29 -21.32 -4.11
C PRO A 222 8.18 -20.12 -3.75
N LEU A 223 8.03 -18.98 -4.45
CA LEU A 223 8.89 -17.81 -4.29
C LEU A 223 8.61 -17.01 -3.01
N GLY A 224 7.45 -17.19 -2.36
CA GLY A 224 7.04 -16.48 -1.13
C GLY A 224 7.83 -16.83 0.15
N ASP A 225 8.92 -17.60 0.03
CA ASP A 225 9.85 -17.92 1.12
C ASP A 225 11.22 -18.36 0.57
N LYS A 226 12.31 -17.83 1.13
CA LYS A 226 13.70 -18.23 0.80
C LYS A 226 13.96 -19.72 1.07
N LEU A 227 13.19 -20.36 1.96
CA LEU A 227 13.27 -21.81 2.19
C LEU A 227 12.71 -22.65 1.03
N THR A 228 11.91 -22.07 0.12
CA THR A 228 11.26 -22.79 -1.01
C THR A 228 11.59 -22.22 -2.39
N ALA A 229 12.06 -20.97 -2.49
CA ALA A 229 12.23 -20.27 -3.76
C ALA A 229 13.29 -20.86 -4.70
N GLY A 230 14.28 -21.60 -4.16
CA GLY A 230 15.40 -22.16 -4.94
C GLY A 230 16.46 -21.10 -5.30
N SER A 231 17.23 -21.37 -6.36
CA SER A 231 18.43 -20.58 -6.71
C SER A 231 18.60 -20.30 -8.21
N ALA A 232 17.54 -20.50 -9.01
CA ALA A 232 17.58 -20.18 -10.45
C ALA A 232 17.63 -18.65 -10.66
N PRO A 233 18.47 -18.11 -11.56
CA PRO A 233 18.46 -16.70 -11.91
C PRO A 233 17.08 -16.23 -12.40
N LEU A 234 16.58 -15.13 -11.82
CA LEU A 234 15.29 -14.54 -12.16
C LEU A 234 15.37 -13.56 -13.34
N TYR A 235 16.49 -12.86 -13.47
CA TYR A 235 16.62 -11.68 -14.32
C TYR A 235 17.73 -11.85 -15.36
N THR A 236 17.68 -11.09 -16.45
CA THR A 236 18.71 -11.05 -17.49
C THR A 236 19.11 -9.60 -17.73
N PHE A 237 20.35 -9.25 -17.40
CA PHE A 237 20.79 -7.86 -17.31
C PHE A 237 20.76 -7.17 -18.68
N GLY A 238 19.85 -6.19 -18.85
CA GLY A 238 19.49 -5.66 -20.16
C GLY A 238 20.36 -4.50 -20.66
N ARG A 239 20.87 -3.61 -19.80
CA ARG A 239 21.59 -2.40 -20.21
C ARG A 239 22.49 -1.82 -19.12
N ALA A 240 23.65 -1.28 -19.52
CA ALA A 240 24.46 -0.37 -18.71
C ALA A 240 25.24 0.58 -19.64
N ASP A 241 24.72 1.78 -19.85
CA ASP A 241 25.30 2.79 -20.75
C ASP A 241 25.56 4.11 -20.01
N LEU A 242 26.48 4.93 -20.54
CA LEU A 242 26.33 6.40 -20.47
C LEU A 242 25.48 6.85 -21.66
N ALA A 243 24.56 7.78 -21.42
CA ALA A 243 23.64 8.32 -22.42
C ALA A 243 23.57 9.85 -22.37
N VAL A 244 23.43 10.47 -23.53
CA VAL A 244 23.05 11.88 -23.67
C VAL A 244 21.53 11.97 -23.62
N LEU A 245 20.97 12.64 -22.61
CA LEU A 245 19.55 13.01 -22.62
C LEU A 245 19.36 14.18 -23.59
N ASP A 246 18.49 14.03 -24.58
CA ASP A 246 18.05 15.15 -25.40
C ASP A 246 16.77 15.75 -24.81
N GLU A 247 16.94 16.87 -24.10
CA GLU A 247 15.83 17.54 -23.40
C GLU A 247 14.73 18.02 -24.36
N ASN A 248 15.04 18.30 -25.63
CA ASN A 248 14.01 18.63 -26.61
C ASN A 248 13.19 17.41 -27.01
N VAL A 249 13.81 16.24 -27.18
CA VAL A 249 13.08 15.00 -27.49
C VAL A 249 12.30 14.50 -26.27
N TRP A 250 12.91 14.54 -25.08
CA TRP A 250 12.29 14.16 -23.81
C TRP A 250 11.04 15.01 -23.50
N HIS A 251 11.18 16.35 -23.52
CA HIS A 251 10.02 17.22 -23.33
C HIS A 251 9.01 17.13 -24.48
N LEU A 252 9.41 16.85 -25.73
CA LEU A 252 8.47 16.60 -26.83
C LEU A 252 7.61 15.35 -26.57
N ALA A 253 8.19 14.28 -26.02
CA ALA A 253 7.45 13.09 -25.65
C ALA A 253 6.37 13.43 -24.60
N LEU A 254 6.73 14.21 -23.58
CA LEU A 254 5.82 14.69 -22.52
C LEU A 254 4.75 15.66 -23.05
N ASP A 255 5.13 16.60 -23.93
CA ASP A 255 4.22 17.55 -24.59
C ASP A 255 3.15 16.82 -25.43
N LEU A 256 3.55 15.78 -26.17
CA LEU A 256 2.63 14.96 -26.98
C LEU A 256 1.79 14.00 -26.14
N ALA A 257 2.35 13.40 -25.08
CA ALA A 257 1.61 12.50 -24.20
C ALA A 257 0.44 13.23 -23.52
N VAL A 258 0.72 14.33 -22.81
CA VAL A 258 -0.29 15.12 -22.10
C VAL A 258 -1.38 15.64 -23.04
N LEU A 259 -1.01 16.17 -24.22
CA LEU A 259 -1.99 16.63 -25.20
C LEU A 259 -2.83 15.50 -25.80
N ARG A 260 -2.22 14.34 -26.11
CA ARG A 260 -2.92 13.18 -26.66
C ARG A 260 -3.93 12.63 -25.66
N GLU A 261 -3.52 12.43 -24.41
CA GLU A 261 -4.37 11.88 -23.37
C GLU A 261 -5.54 12.83 -23.05
N LEU A 262 -5.28 14.14 -22.90
CA LEU A 262 -6.34 15.15 -22.76
C LEU A 262 -7.31 15.11 -23.95
N MET A 263 -6.79 15.09 -25.18
CA MET A 263 -7.60 15.03 -26.40
C MET A 263 -8.54 13.81 -26.43
N LEU A 264 -8.11 12.66 -25.89
CA LEU A 264 -8.93 11.45 -25.84
C LEU A 264 -10.09 11.54 -24.84
N GLU A 265 -9.88 12.22 -23.70
CA GLU A 265 -10.88 12.41 -22.63
C GLU A 265 -11.88 13.55 -22.88
N LEU A 266 -11.54 14.54 -23.72
CA LEU A 266 -12.46 15.59 -24.15
C LEU A 266 -13.58 15.02 -25.05
N ASP A 267 -14.80 15.52 -24.90
CA ASP A 267 -15.95 15.05 -25.70
C ASP A 267 -15.76 15.31 -27.22
N GLU A 268 -16.27 14.39 -28.05
CA GLU A 268 -16.08 14.42 -29.52
C GLU A 268 -16.61 15.69 -30.21
N HIS A 269 -17.51 16.44 -29.58
CA HIS A 269 -18.09 17.67 -30.10
C HIS A 269 -17.45 18.95 -29.53
N GLN A 270 -16.54 18.86 -28.56
CA GLN A 270 -15.84 20.03 -28.03
C GLN A 270 -14.79 20.57 -29.02
N PRO A 271 -14.84 21.87 -29.39
CA PRO A 271 -13.85 22.46 -30.30
C PRO A 271 -12.40 22.24 -29.85
N ARG A 272 -12.15 22.29 -28.54
CA ARG A 272 -10.84 22.07 -27.91
C ARG A 272 -10.19 20.72 -28.30
N ARG A 273 -10.97 19.64 -28.45
CA ARG A 273 -10.45 18.33 -28.92
C ARG A 273 -9.88 18.45 -30.34
N HIS A 274 -10.62 19.10 -31.24
CA HIS A 274 -10.22 19.28 -32.64
C HIS A 274 -9.07 20.28 -32.80
N GLU A 275 -9.04 21.33 -31.97
CA GLU A 275 -7.91 22.26 -31.89
C GLU A 275 -6.60 21.55 -31.53
N ILE A 276 -6.63 20.67 -30.51
CA ILE A 276 -5.48 19.85 -30.11
C ILE A 276 -5.13 18.83 -31.20
N ALA A 277 -6.10 18.09 -31.74
CA ALA A 277 -5.88 17.09 -32.79
C ALA A 277 -5.17 17.70 -34.02
N HIS A 278 -5.66 18.84 -34.51
CA HIS A 278 -5.04 19.52 -35.63
C HIS A 278 -3.72 20.23 -35.27
N ALA A 279 -3.49 20.60 -34.01
CA ALA A 279 -2.17 21.08 -33.56
C ALA A 279 -1.14 19.95 -33.56
N ILE A 280 -1.50 18.78 -33.03
CA ILE A 280 -0.68 17.56 -33.06
C ILE A 280 -0.36 17.16 -34.51
N ASP A 281 -1.35 17.07 -35.41
CA ASP A 281 -1.09 16.63 -36.78
C ASP A 281 -0.16 17.59 -37.56
N ARG A 282 -0.34 18.92 -37.37
CA ARG A 282 0.57 19.94 -37.91
C ARG A 282 1.97 19.87 -37.30
N ALA A 283 2.09 19.62 -35.99
CA ALA A 283 3.37 19.49 -35.30
C ALA A 283 4.13 18.25 -35.79
N LEU A 284 3.47 17.08 -35.84
CA LEU A 284 4.03 15.86 -36.39
C LEU A 284 4.32 15.96 -37.91
N GLY A 285 3.74 16.93 -38.61
CA GLY A 285 4.12 17.31 -39.98
C GLY A 285 5.44 18.08 -40.11
N ARG A 286 6.05 18.50 -38.98
CA ARG A 286 7.39 19.12 -38.91
C ARG A 286 8.47 18.18 -38.37
N LEU A 287 8.08 17.03 -37.82
CA LEU A 287 9.00 16.05 -37.28
C LEU A 287 9.65 15.27 -38.43
N ASP A 288 10.97 15.33 -38.52
CA ASP A 288 11.72 14.37 -39.32
C ASP A 288 11.82 13.05 -38.54
N LEU A 289 11.54 11.93 -39.21
CA LEU A 289 11.58 10.59 -38.61
C LEU A 289 12.97 9.96 -38.68
N GLU A 290 13.90 10.58 -39.42
CA GLU A 290 15.32 10.24 -39.50
C GLU A 290 16.18 11.22 -38.68
N ASP A 291 15.72 12.46 -38.45
CA ASP A 291 16.31 13.43 -37.50
C ASP A 291 15.30 14.00 -36.48
N VAL A 292 14.94 13.15 -35.51
CA VAL A 292 14.04 13.51 -34.40
C VAL A 292 14.65 14.61 -33.51
N SER A 293 15.96 14.55 -33.21
CA SER A 293 16.62 15.53 -32.32
C SER A 293 16.70 16.92 -32.95
N GLY A 294 17.13 17.02 -34.21
CA GLY A 294 17.24 18.30 -34.92
C GLY A 294 15.90 18.98 -35.19
N THR A 295 14.80 18.21 -35.28
CA THR A 295 13.46 18.77 -35.50
C THR A 295 12.61 18.97 -34.24
N ALA A 296 12.92 18.30 -33.12
CA ALA A 296 12.06 18.27 -31.92
C ALA A 296 11.65 19.68 -31.41
N ALA A 297 12.57 20.64 -31.35
CA ALA A 297 12.26 22.00 -30.89
C ALA A 297 11.18 22.68 -31.78
N ALA A 298 11.29 22.55 -33.11
CA ALA A 298 10.33 23.12 -34.07
C ALA A 298 8.96 22.43 -34.07
N VAL A 299 8.90 21.19 -33.56
CA VAL A 299 7.65 20.45 -33.27
C VAL A 299 7.03 20.96 -31.97
N ARG A 300 7.82 21.12 -30.89
CA ARG A 300 7.34 21.67 -29.60
C ARG A 300 6.76 23.07 -29.75
N ASP A 301 7.44 23.96 -30.49
CA ASP A 301 6.92 25.31 -30.78
C ASP A 301 5.63 25.31 -31.62
N ALA A 302 5.29 24.21 -32.32
CA ALA A 302 3.99 24.05 -32.98
C ALA A 302 2.87 23.62 -32.02
N LEU A 303 3.21 22.99 -30.89
CA LEU A 303 2.28 22.57 -29.83
C LEU A 303 2.06 23.68 -28.78
N ARG A 304 3.02 24.60 -28.63
CA ARG A 304 3.02 25.72 -27.68
C ARG A 304 1.65 26.40 -27.52
N GLY A 305 1.04 26.82 -28.64
CA GLY A 305 -0.24 27.53 -28.64
C GLY A 305 -1.49 26.73 -28.21
N VAL A 306 -1.38 25.42 -28.01
CA VAL A 306 -2.43 24.62 -27.33
C VAL A 306 -2.07 24.24 -25.90
N LEU A 307 -0.77 24.17 -25.55
CA LEU A 307 -0.29 23.95 -24.18
C LEU A 307 -0.47 25.19 -23.30
N GLU A 308 -0.12 26.38 -23.79
CA GLU A 308 -0.13 27.64 -23.02
C GLU A 308 -1.54 28.28 -22.88
N ARG A 309 -2.62 27.53 -23.15
CA ARG A 309 -4.01 28.02 -22.99
C ARG A 309 -4.51 27.73 -21.56
N PRO A 310 -4.92 28.75 -20.79
CA PRO A 310 -5.21 28.63 -19.36
C PRO A 310 -6.47 27.82 -19.05
N ALA A 311 -6.47 27.07 -17.95
CA ALA A 311 -7.62 26.28 -17.52
C ALA A 311 -8.78 27.18 -17.10
N HIS A 312 -9.99 26.71 -17.38
CA HIS A 312 -11.22 27.44 -17.09
C HIS A 312 -11.27 27.92 -15.63
N ALA A 313 -11.85 29.09 -15.38
CA ALA A 313 -11.90 29.68 -14.03
C ALA A 313 -12.67 28.83 -13.00
N SER A 314 -13.47 27.86 -13.47
CA SER A 314 -14.18 26.85 -12.67
C SER A 314 -13.61 25.44 -12.81
N ALA A 315 -12.37 25.28 -13.31
CA ALA A 315 -11.69 23.99 -13.33
C ALA A 315 -11.34 23.55 -11.90
N HIS A 316 -11.55 22.27 -11.62
CA HIS A 316 -11.24 21.64 -10.35
C HIS A 316 -9.72 21.62 -10.11
N THR A 317 -9.31 21.80 -8.86
CA THR A 317 -7.90 21.78 -8.45
C THR A 317 -7.53 20.44 -7.82
N VAL A 318 -6.57 19.75 -8.42
CA VAL A 318 -5.91 18.58 -7.85
C VAL A 318 -4.72 19.07 -7.03
N SER A 319 -4.85 19.03 -5.71
CA SER A 319 -3.78 19.30 -4.76
C SER A 319 -2.85 18.09 -4.69
N ALA A 320 -1.79 18.14 -5.47
CA ALA A 320 -0.81 17.08 -5.60
C ALA A 320 0.20 17.08 -4.44
N VAL A 321 0.58 15.89 -3.98
CA VAL A 321 1.76 15.71 -3.12
C VAL A 321 2.50 14.44 -3.51
N GLY A 322 3.82 14.51 -3.58
CA GLY A 322 4.64 13.35 -3.91
C GLY A 322 4.49 12.30 -2.82
N HIS A 323 4.31 11.05 -3.19
CA HIS A 323 4.17 9.95 -2.23
C HIS A 323 4.90 8.72 -2.74
N ALA A 324 5.28 7.86 -1.80
CA ALA A 324 5.70 6.51 -2.08
C ALA A 324 5.17 5.68 -0.93
N HIS A 325 4.06 4.99 -1.17
CA HIS A 325 3.62 3.95 -0.26
C HIS A 325 4.67 2.82 -0.29
N ILE A 326 5.03 2.30 0.88
CA ILE A 326 6.03 1.24 1.04
C ILE A 326 5.53 0.35 2.17
N ASP A 327 5.25 -0.92 1.87
CA ASP A 327 4.78 -1.84 2.90
C ASP A 327 5.90 -2.21 3.85
N SER A 328 5.63 -2.09 5.15
CA SER A 328 6.58 -2.52 6.19
C SER A 328 6.97 -4.00 5.99
N ALA A 329 6.01 -4.84 5.58
CA ALA A 329 6.25 -6.07 4.82
C ALA A 329 4.94 -6.61 4.20
N TRP A 330 4.93 -6.81 2.87
CA TRP A 330 3.81 -7.42 2.13
C TRP A 330 4.30 -8.62 1.29
N LEU A 331 4.73 -8.40 0.04
CA LEU A 331 5.26 -9.46 -0.81
C LEU A 331 6.75 -9.77 -0.57
N TRP A 332 7.42 -9.00 0.30
CA TRP A 332 8.83 -9.14 0.70
C TRP A 332 8.97 -9.12 2.24
N PRO A 333 10.05 -9.71 2.80
CA PRO A 333 10.35 -9.66 4.24
C PRO A 333 10.83 -8.28 4.71
N ILE A 334 10.71 -7.99 6.01
CA ILE A 334 11.05 -6.69 6.63
C ILE A 334 12.50 -6.26 6.33
N ARG A 335 13.43 -7.23 6.23
CA ARG A 335 14.85 -6.97 5.88
C ARG A 335 15.01 -6.24 4.53
N GLU A 336 14.11 -6.49 3.58
CA GLU A 336 14.15 -5.89 2.25
C GLU A 336 13.54 -4.49 2.27
N THR A 337 12.49 -4.26 3.06
CA THR A 337 11.89 -2.93 3.25
C THR A 337 12.91 -1.89 3.72
N LYS A 338 13.84 -2.27 4.59
CA LYS A 338 14.94 -1.39 5.05
C LYS A 338 15.84 -0.88 3.91
N ARG A 339 15.93 -1.64 2.81
CA ARG A 339 16.69 -1.30 1.59
C ARG A 339 15.80 -0.56 0.58
N LYS A 340 14.50 -0.85 0.57
CA LYS A 340 13.49 -0.13 -0.25
C LYS A 340 13.29 1.32 0.18
N THR A 341 13.31 1.59 1.48
CA THR A 341 13.23 2.95 2.02
C THR A 341 14.47 3.76 1.64
N SER A 342 15.68 3.20 1.80
CA SER A 342 16.90 3.90 1.40
C SER A 342 17.00 4.13 -0.11
N ARG A 343 16.57 3.18 -0.95
CA ARG A 343 16.40 3.36 -2.41
C ARG A 343 15.44 4.50 -2.74
N THR A 344 14.20 4.41 -2.24
CA THR A 344 13.14 5.36 -2.55
C THR A 344 13.48 6.76 -2.04
N PHE A 345 14.02 6.88 -0.83
CA PHE A 345 14.36 8.18 -0.25
C PHE A 345 15.63 8.78 -0.91
N SER A 346 16.51 7.96 -1.49
CA SER A 346 17.59 8.45 -2.37
C SER A 346 17.06 9.00 -3.69
N ASN A 347 16.05 8.37 -4.31
CA ASN A 347 15.36 8.92 -5.48
C ASN A 347 14.67 10.25 -5.15
N VAL A 348 13.86 10.28 -4.08
CA VAL A 348 13.08 11.45 -3.66
C VAL A 348 13.99 12.64 -3.33
N THR A 349 15.08 12.42 -2.59
CA THR A 349 16.01 13.52 -2.23
C THR A 349 16.84 13.99 -3.42
N ALA A 350 17.18 13.12 -4.37
CA ALA A 350 17.77 13.55 -5.65
C ALA A 350 16.78 14.35 -6.51
N LEU A 351 15.49 13.98 -6.50
CA LEU A 351 14.44 14.70 -7.23
C LEU A 351 14.17 16.08 -6.62
N ALA A 352 14.14 16.19 -5.28
CA ALA A 352 14.03 17.48 -4.58
C ALA A 352 15.17 18.45 -4.92
N ALA A 353 16.39 17.95 -5.15
CA ALA A 353 17.52 18.76 -5.60
C ALA A 353 17.39 19.27 -7.06
N GLU A 354 16.57 18.63 -7.90
CA GLU A 354 16.33 19.04 -9.30
C GLU A 354 15.05 19.90 -9.45
N TYR A 355 14.04 19.72 -8.58
CA TYR A 355 12.72 20.38 -8.66
C TYR A 355 12.41 21.16 -7.36
N PRO A 356 12.69 22.47 -7.29
CA PRO A 356 12.47 23.28 -6.09
C PRO A 356 11.02 23.34 -5.59
N GLU A 357 10.03 23.12 -6.47
CA GLU A 357 8.61 23.10 -6.12
C GLU A 357 8.12 21.73 -5.57
N PHE A 358 8.97 20.70 -5.58
CA PHE A 358 8.57 19.36 -5.17
C PHE A 358 8.37 19.25 -3.65
N ILE A 359 7.25 18.64 -3.25
CA ILE A 359 6.94 18.30 -1.86
C ILE A 359 6.60 16.81 -1.79
N PHE A 360 7.27 16.08 -0.90
CA PHE A 360 7.06 14.64 -0.68
C PHE A 360 6.50 14.33 0.72
N ALA A 361 5.37 13.63 0.80
CA ALA A 361 4.75 13.17 2.04
C ALA A 361 5.15 11.73 2.39
N CYS A 362 5.66 11.51 3.59
CA CYS A 362 5.99 10.17 4.12
C CYS A 362 5.52 9.99 5.56
N SER A 363 4.87 8.85 5.80
CA SER A 363 3.90 8.57 6.87
C SER A 363 4.44 7.75 8.04
N GLN A 364 5.33 6.78 7.77
CA GLN A 364 5.68 5.70 8.70
C GLN A 364 6.97 6.02 9.47
N ALA A 365 6.89 6.48 10.72
CA ALA A 365 8.06 6.84 11.52
C ALA A 365 9.11 5.71 11.64
N GLN A 366 8.68 4.45 11.61
CA GLN A 366 9.55 3.28 11.57
C GLN A 366 10.50 3.26 10.36
N GLN A 367 10.09 3.78 9.20
CA GLN A 367 10.92 3.85 8.00
C GLN A 367 12.03 4.90 8.12
N TYR A 368 11.69 6.06 8.69
CA TYR A 368 12.65 7.09 9.06
C TYR A 368 13.68 6.55 10.06
N ALA A 369 13.24 5.78 11.07
CA ALA A 369 14.12 5.13 12.04
C ALA A 369 15.11 4.15 11.36
N TRP A 370 14.64 3.26 10.48
CA TRP A 370 15.53 2.35 9.74
C TRP A 370 16.56 3.08 8.87
N VAL A 371 16.18 4.21 8.25
CA VAL A 371 17.09 5.00 7.41
C VAL A 371 18.07 5.82 8.26
N LYS A 372 17.66 6.33 9.42
CA LYS A 372 18.55 6.91 10.43
C LYS A 372 19.58 5.91 10.95
N GLU A 373 19.16 4.67 11.21
CA GLU A 373 20.01 3.58 11.72
C GLU A 373 20.99 3.06 10.67
N GLY A 374 20.52 2.76 9.44
CA GLY A 374 21.29 2.05 8.42
C GLY A 374 21.95 2.92 7.35
N TYR A 375 21.44 4.13 7.10
CA TYR A 375 21.78 4.92 5.91
C TYR A 375 21.96 6.43 6.24
N PRO A 376 22.96 6.80 7.08
CA PRO A 376 23.08 8.15 7.65
C PRO A 376 23.20 9.29 6.62
N GLN A 377 23.75 9.05 5.43
CA GLN A 377 23.80 10.04 4.34
C GLN A 377 22.49 10.18 3.54
N VAL A 378 21.60 9.17 3.59
CA VAL A 378 20.21 9.32 3.12
C VAL A 378 19.43 10.10 4.18
N TRP A 379 19.62 9.77 5.45
CA TRP A 379 19.05 10.50 6.58
C TRP A 379 19.40 12.00 6.57
N GLU A 380 20.67 12.36 6.34
CA GLU A 380 21.06 13.77 6.26
C GLU A 380 20.31 14.53 5.15
N ARG A 381 20.18 13.92 3.95
CA ARG A 381 19.40 14.50 2.85
C ARG A 381 17.91 14.64 3.16
N ILE A 382 17.32 13.70 3.90
CA ILE A 382 15.94 13.84 4.40
C ILE A 382 15.85 15.04 5.35
N GLN A 383 16.78 15.18 6.30
CA GLN A 383 16.81 16.34 7.19
C GLN A 383 17.03 17.66 6.43
N GLN A 384 17.80 17.68 5.34
CA GLN A 384 17.96 18.85 4.47
C GLN A 384 16.64 19.16 3.74
N ALA A 385 15.97 18.17 3.14
CA ALA A 385 14.70 18.34 2.43
C ALA A 385 13.56 18.79 3.36
N VAL A 386 13.49 18.29 4.61
CA VAL A 386 12.52 18.76 5.63
C VAL A 386 12.78 20.23 5.97
N ARG A 387 14.04 20.64 6.17
CA ARG A 387 14.41 22.06 6.42
C ARG A 387 14.11 22.97 5.22
N ALA A 388 14.11 22.42 4.00
CA ALA A 388 13.75 23.14 2.77
C ALA A 388 12.23 23.22 2.51
N GLY A 389 11.40 22.50 3.29
CA GLY A 389 9.95 22.39 3.06
C GLY A 389 9.56 21.40 1.95
N GLN A 390 10.52 20.75 1.32
CA GLN A 390 10.32 19.78 0.22
C GLN A 390 9.97 18.37 0.72
N TRP A 391 10.00 18.14 2.04
CA TRP A 391 9.64 16.87 2.66
C TRP A 391 8.70 17.11 3.84
N ALA A 392 7.57 16.40 3.83
CA ALA A 392 6.46 16.50 4.76
C ALA A 392 6.33 15.21 5.59
N PRO A 393 6.74 15.22 6.87
CA PRO A 393 6.38 14.16 7.81
C PRO A 393 4.87 14.19 8.07
N VAL A 394 4.17 13.11 7.72
CA VAL A 394 2.70 12.99 7.89
C VAL A 394 2.36 11.73 8.68
N GLY A 395 1.07 11.42 8.86
CA GLY A 395 0.59 10.18 9.45
C GLY A 395 0.65 10.14 10.99
N GLY A 396 1.75 10.56 11.58
CA GLY A 396 1.94 10.62 13.04
C GLY A 396 1.93 9.26 13.73
N MET A 397 1.99 8.15 13.00
CA MET A 397 2.00 6.79 13.53
C MET A 397 3.38 6.13 13.39
N TRP A 398 3.64 5.11 14.21
CA TRP A 398 4.88 4.34 14.11
C TRP A 398 4.96 3.58 12.77
N VAL A 399 3.88 2.90 12.40
CA VAL A 399 3.63 2.38 11.04
C VAL A 399 2.21 2.71 10.61
N GLU A 400 1.88 2.50 9.33
CA GLU A 400 0.50 2.51 8.87
C GLU A 400 -0.19 1.23 9.36
N ALA A 401 -0.78 1.30 10.54
CA ALA A 401 -1.39 0.14 11.20
C ALA A 401 -2.68 -0.32 10.52
N ASP A 402 -3.07 -1.57 10.75
CA ASP A 402 -4.44 -2.00 10.47
C ASP A 402 -5.47 -1.20 11.29
N GLY A 403 -6.60 -0.87 10.68
CA GLY A 403 -7.62 0.00 11.27
C GLY A 403 -8.59 -0.70 12.24
N ASN A 404 -8.52 -2.03 12.41
CA ASN A 404 -9.56 -2.83 13.06
C ASN A 404 -9.06 -3.83 14.12
N LEU A 405 -7.92 -4.49 13.89
CA LEU A 405 -7.40 -5.57 14.72
C LEU A 405 -6.57 -5.11 15.95
N PRO A 406 -5.75 -4.04 15.91
CA PRO A 406 -4.99 -3.57 17.08
C PRO A 406 -5.90 -3.18 18.25
N GLY A 407 -5.44 -3.46 19.48
CA GLY A 407 -6.12 -2.99 20.69
C GLY A 407 -6.09 -1.46 20.81
N GLY A 408 -7.07 -0.87 21.50
CA GLY A 408 -7.16 0.60 21.65
C GLY A 408 -5.91 1.26 22.27
N GLU A 409 -5.29 0.60 23.26
CA GLU A 409 -4.00 1.01 23.80
C GLU A 409 -2.89 0.96 22.73
N ALA A 410 -2.83 -0.10 21.94
CA ALA A 410 -1.83 -0.22 20.88
C ALA A 410 -2.02 0.84 19.78
N MET A 411 -3.27 1.18 19.42
CA MET A 411 -3.57 2.29 18.50
C MET A 411 -3.18 3.65 19.09
N ALA A 412 -3.35 3.87 20.40
CA ALA A 412 -2.80 5.04 21.07
C ALA A 412 -1.26 5.04 21.05
N ARG A 413 -0.61 3.88 21.20
CA ARG A 413 0.85 3.73 21.09
C ARG A 413 1.38 3.94 19.67
N GLN A 414 0.66 3.54 18.62
CA GLN A 414 1.00 3.90 17.24
C GLN A 414 1.18 5.42 17.12
N LEU A 415 0.19 6.19 17.58
CA LEU A 415 0.20 7.65 17.58
C LEU A 415 1.28 8.25 18.49
N VAL A 416 1.46 7.73 19.71
CA VAL A 416 2.45 8.24 20.67
C VAL A 416 3.88 8.02 20.18
N HIS A 417 4.25 6.81 19.73
CA HIS A 417 5.61 6.55 19.25
C HIS A 417 5.89 7.24 17.89
N GLY A 418 4.87 7.37 17.02
CA GLY A 418 4.99 8.10 15.75
C GLY A 418 5.19 9.60 15.92
N LYS A 419 4.24 10.30 16.59
CA LYS A 419 4.36 11.74 16.86
C LYS A 419 5.60 12.08 17.66
N ARG A 420 5.97 11.27 18.66
CA ARG A 420 7.20 11.49 19.41
C ARG A 420 8.45 11.42 18.53
N PHE A 421 8.53 10.46 17.59
CA PHE A 421 9.66 10.41 16.67
C PHE A 421 9.78 11.69 15.83
N PHE A 422 8.68 12.21 15.28
CA PHE A 422 8.72 13.45 14.48
C PHE A 422 9.03 14.71 15.32
N LEU A 423 8.60 14.73 16.59
CA LEU A 423 8.99 15.76 17.56
C LEU A 423 10.48 15.67 17.93
N ASP A 424 10.98 14.50 18.29
CA ASP A 424 12.35 14.29 18.77
C ASP A 424 13.40 14.48 17.64
N GLU A 425 13.06 14.15 16.38
CA GLU A 425 13.99 14.26 15.23
C GLU A 425 13.89 15.57 14.43
N PHE A 426 12.71 16.18 14.34
CA PHE A 426 12.47 17.36 13.48
C PHE A 426 11.83 18.55 14.21
N GLY A 427 11.34 18.38 15.43
CA GLY A 427 10.53 19.39 16.13
C GLY A 427 9.12 19.57 15.53
N ILE A 428 8.65 18.60 14.74
CA ILE A 428 7.38 18.67 14.01
C ILE A 428 6.33 17.82 14.73
N GLU A 429 5.26 18.45 15.21
CA GLU A 429 4.04 17.72 15.55
C GLU A 429 3.16 17.59 14.29
N THR A 430 2.92 16.35 13.86
CA THR A 430 2.05 16.07 12.70
C THR A 430 0.60 16.44 13.00
N LYS A 431 -0.08 17.14 12.08
CA LYS A 431 -1.50 17.54 12.26
C LYS A 431 -2.50 16.51 11.74
N GLY A 432 -2.07 15.40 11.16
CA GLY A 432 -2.98 14.50 10.48
C GLY A 432 -2.52 13.06 10.40
N VAL A 433 -3.52 12.19 10.32
CA VAL A 433 -3.34 10.74 10.16
C VAL A 433 -3.52 10.36 8.70
N TRP A 434 -2.65 9.49 8.21
CA TRP A 434 -2.49 9.13 6.80
C TRP A 434 -2.42 7.61 6.73
N LEU A 435 -3.53 6.97 6.35
CA LEU A 435 -3.68 5.52 6.22
C LEU A 435 -4.38 5.21 4.89
N PRO A 436 -3.71 5.41 3.73
CA PRO A 436 -4.27 5.08 2.42
C PRO A 436 -4.82 3.64 2.36
N ASP A 437 -4.08 2.67 2.91
CA ASP A 437 -4.30 1.26 2.57
C ASP A 437 -4.87 0.32 3.66
N SER A 438 -5.07 0.77 4.90
CA SER A 438 -5.65 -0.08 5.94
C SER A 438 -7.05 -0.59 5.56
N PHE A 439 -7.36 -1.85 5.89
CA PHE A 439 -8.56 -2.55 5.41
C PHE A 439 -9.83 -2.22 6.21
N GLY A 440 -10.26 -0.95 6.16
CA GLY A 440 -11.38 -0.39 6.90
C GLY A 440 -10.98 0.17 8.27
N TYR A 441 -11.87 0.96 8.90
CA TYR A 441 -11.50 1.76 10.07
C TYR A 441 -12.59 1.81 11.15
N ASN A 442 -12.22 1.41 12.38
CA ASN A 442 -13.14 1.33 13.50
C ASN A 442 -13.65 2.69 14.01
N ALA A 443 -14.86 2.68 14.59
CA ALA A 443 -15.58 3.88 15.03
C ALA A 443 -15.00 4.61 16.27
N CYS A 444 -13.95 4.10 16.92
CA CYS A 444 -13.27 4.79 18.03
C CYS A 444 -12.10 5.66 17.54
N PHE A 445 -11.68 5.50 16.29
CA PHE A 445 -10.49 6.15 15.73
C PHE A 445 -10.55 7.69 15.72
N PRO A 446 -11.69 8.37 15.45
CA PRO A 446 -11.77 9.83 15.55
C PRO A 446 -11.42 10.36 16.95
N GLN A 447 -11.85 9.68 18.01
CA GLN A 447 -11.50 10.05 19.39
C GLN A 447 -9.98 9.94 19.61
N LEU A 448 -9.36 8.81 19.25
CA LEU A 448 -7.92 8.60 19.42
C LEU A 448 -7.09 9.61 18.62
N ALA A 449 -7.46 9.85 17.36
CA ALA A 449 -6.77 10.80 16.49
C ALA A 449 -6.87 12.25 17.03
N ARG A 450 -8.04 12.67 17.54
CA ARG A 450 -8.26 13.98 18.16
C ARG A 450 -7.56 14.12 19.52
N LEU A 451 -7.52 13.07 20.35
CA LEU A 451 -6.77 13.05 21.61
C LEU A 451 -5.25 13.16 21.39
N ALA A 452 -4.74 12.61 20.29
CA ALA A 452 -3.37 12.79 19.83
C ALA A 452 -3.13 14.13 19.10
N GLY A 453 -4.09 15.06 19.09
CA GLY A 453 -3.93 16.41 18.52
C GLY A 453 -4.11 16.52 17.01
N ASN A 454 -4.41 15.44 16.27
CA ASN A 454 -4.60 15.50 14.83
C ASN A 454 -5.91 16.21 14.46
N GLU A 455 -5.91 17.04 13.41
CA GLU A 455 -7.08 17.77 12.89
C GLU A 455 -7.75 17.09 11.69
N TRP A 456 -6.98 16.34 10.89
CA TRP A 456 -7.45 15.72 9.66
C TRP A 456 -7.05 14.25 9.51
N PHE A 457 -7.75 13.54 8.62
CA PHE A 457 -7.53 12.13 8.29
C PHE A 457 -7.59 11.90 6.77
N LEU A 458 -6.63 11.13 6.24
CA LEU A 458 -6.60 10.65 4.86
C LEU A 458 -6.60 9.12 4.77
N THR A 459 -7.39 8.60 3.84
CA THR A 459 -7.51 7.18 3.44
C THR A 459 -7.69 7.08 1.92
N GLN A 460 -7.54 5.90 1.34
CA GLN A 460 -7.92 5.61 -0.05
C GLN A 460 -8.83 4.40 -0.20
N LYS A 461 -8.53 3.26 0.45
CA LYS A 461 -9.18 1.95 0.21
C LYS A 461 -10.71 1.93 0.26
N LEU A 462 -11.36 2.91 0.87
CA LEU A 462 -12.82 3.08 0.86
C LEU A 462 -13.43 3.31 -0.54
N SER A 463 -12.63 3.68 -1.55
CA SER A 463 -13.06 3.68 -2.95
C SER A 463 -13.28 2.27 -3.51
N TRP A 464 -12.66 1.23 -2.92
CA TRP A 464 -12.70 -0.16 -3.39
C TRP A 464 -13.89 -0.97 -2.82
N ASN A 465 -14.95 -0.30 -2.33
CA ASN A 465 -16.16 -0.99 -1.84
C ASN A 465 -16.90 -1.73 -2.97
N GLN A 466 -17.19 -3.01 -2.74
CA GLN A 466 -17.71 -3.94 -3.76
C GLN A 466 -19.15 -3.60 -4.22
N THR A 467 -19.95 -2.96 -3.37
CA THR A 467 -21.38 -2.72 -3.58
C THR A 467 -21.79 -1.29 -3.22
N ASN A 468 -21.39 -0.79 -2.05
CA ASN A 468 -21.83 0.52 -1.53
C ASN A 468 -20.68 1.53 -1.56
N LYS A 469 -20.60 2.31 -2.63
CA LYS A 469 -19.71 3.47 -2.73
C LYS A 469 -20.06 4.50 -1.65
N LEU A 470 -19.05 5.06 -0.98
CA LEU A 470 -19.25 6.16 -0.04
C LEU A 470 -19.83 7.40 -0.75
N PRO A 471 -20.82 8.09 -0.16
CA PRO A 471 -21.54 9.18 -0.82
C PRO A 471 -20.74 10.50 -0.91
N HIS A 472 -19.65 10.62 -0.17
CA HIS A 472 -18.85 11.84 -0.02
C HIS A 472 -17.36 11.50 -0.03
N HIS A 473 -16.53 12.34 -0.63
CA HIS A 473 -15.07 12.27 -0.57
C HIS A 473 -14.50 13.23 0.46
N THR A 474 -15.26 14.24 0.89
CA THR A 474 -14.85 15.24 1.89
C THR A 474 -15.95 15.38 2.95
N PHE A 475 -15.69 14.94 4.19
CA PHE A 475 -16.71 14.85 5.24
C PHE A 475 -16.12 14.95 6.66
N TRP A 476 -16.97 15.19 7.66
CA TRP A 476 -16.63 15.03 9.07
C TRP A 476 -16.89 13.58 9.50
N TRP A 477 -15.84 12.86 9.88
CA TRP A 477 -15.98 11.53 10.49
C TRP A 477 -16.20 11.67 12.00
N GLU A 478 -17.35 11.19 12.47
CA GLU A 478 -17.80 11.23 13.87
C GLU A 478 -17.67 9.84 14.52
N GLY A 479 -16.91 9.77 15.61
CA GLY A 479 -16.72 8.55 16.41
C GLY A 479 -17.87 8.28 17.39
N LEU A 480 -17.82 7.12 18.06
CA LEU A 480 -18.88 6.66 18.99
C LEU A 480 -19.15 7.60 20.18
N ASP A 481 -18.23 8.51 20.49
CA ASP A 481 -18.33 9.51 21.55
C ASP A 481 -18.80 10.89 21.06
N GLY A 482 -18.96 11.08 19.75
CA GLY A 482 -19.20 12.38 19.12
C GLY A 482 -17.94 13.19 18.77
N SER A 483 -16.73 12.65 18.99
CA SER A 483 -15.50 13.30 18.52
C SER A 483 -15.45 13.28 16.99
N ARG A 484 -15.15 14.44 16.38
CA ARG A 484 -15.07 14.61 14.92
C ARG A 484 -13.66 14.90 14.44
N ILE A 485 -13.28 14.29 13.33
CA ILE A 485 -12.08 14.60 12.55
C ILE A 485 -12.47 14.93 11.09
N PHE A 486 -11.75 15.82 10.43
CA PHE A 486 -12.05 16.19 9.04
C PHE A 486 -11.39 15.17 8.10
N THR A 487 -12.16 14.51 7.24
CA THR A 487 -11.72 13.36 6.45
C THR A 487 -11.80 13.63 4.97
N HIS A 488 -10.75 13.22 4.25
CA HIS A 488 -10.74 13.18 2.79
C HIS A 488 -10.23 11.82 2.28
N PHE A 489 -10.78 11.33 1.17
CA PHE A 489 -10.12 10.35 0.32
C PHE A 489 -10.03 10.83 -1.13
N PRO A 490 -8.91 10.62 -1.84
CA PRO A 490 -8.74 11.10 -3.21
C PRO A 490 -9.79 10.53 -4.17
N PRO A 491 -10.44 11.38 -5.00
CA PRO A 491 -11.39 10.95 -6.03
C PRO A 491 -10.70 10.38 -7.28
N VAL A 492 -9.37 10.35 -7.32
CA VAL A 492 -8.61 9.62 -8.35
C VAL A 492 -8.60 8.09 -8.09
N ASP A 493 -9.16 7.67 -6.94
CA ASP A 493 -9.30 6.28 -6.47
C ASP A 493 -7.98 5.51 -6.21
N THR A 494 -6.83 6.20 -6.32
CA THR A 494 -5.46 5.70 -6.07
C THR A 494 -4.62 6.71 -5.26
N TYR A 495 -3.62 6.20 -4.52
CA TYR A 495 -2.53 6.98 -3.90
C TYR A 495 -1.20 6.87 -4.68
N ASN A 496 -1.22 6.22 -5.84
CA ASN A 496 -0.09 6.03 -6.74
C ASN A 496 -0.32 6.78 -8.07
N ALA A 497 -0.76 8.05 -8.01
CA ALA A 497 -1.19 8.76 -9.21
C ALA A 497 -0.02 9.12 -10.17
N GLU A 498 -0.29 9.13 -11.48
CA GLU A 498 0.70 9.46 -12.53
C GLU A 498 0.36 10.72 -13.34
N PHE A 499 -0.78 11.34 -13.03
CA PHE A 499 -1.37 12.47 -13.77
C PHE A 499 -1.65 12.16 -15.24
N SER A 500 -2.08 10.93 -15.55
CA SER A 500 -2.67 10.60 -16.85
C SER A 500 -3.92 11.44 -17.14
N GLY A 501 -4.23 11.66 -18.42
CA GLY A 501 -5.48 12.33 -18.81
C GLY A 501 -6.71 11.62 -18.23
N GLN A 502 -6.69 10.28 -18.23
CA GLN A 502 -7.75 9.44 -17.67
C GLN A 502 -7.93 9.69 -16.16
N GLU A 503 -6.85 9.71 -15.38
CA GLU A 503 -6.90 10.02 -13.93
C GLU A 503 -7.44 11.43 -13.65
N MET A 504 -6.96 12.44 -14.38
CA MET A 504 -7.39 13.82 -14.18
C MET A 504 -8.86 14.02 -14.54
N ALA A 505 -9.32 13.42 -15.63
CA ALA A 505 -10.73 13.43 -16.00
C ALA A 505 -11.58 12.57 -15.05
N HIS A 506 -11.06 11.44 -14.56
CA HIS A 506 -11.71 10.61 -13.55
C HIS A 506 -11.91 11.37 -12.24
N ALA A 507 -10.86 11.96 -11.66
CA ALA A 507 -10.93 12.71 -10.41
C ALA A 507 -12.06 13.76 -10.41
N VAL A 508 -12.21 14.53 -11.49
CA VAL A 508 -13.29 15.54 -11.63
C VAL A 508 -14.67 14.91 -11.81
N ARG A 509 -14.80 13.85 -12.61
CA ARG A 509 -16.06 13.10 -12.76
C ARG A 509 -16.50 12.45 -11.45
N ASN A 510 -15.54 11.91 -10.71
CA ASN A 510 -15.71 11.02 -9.59
C ASN A 510 -15.97 11.75 -8.26
N TYR A 511 -15.32 12.91 -8.05
CA TYR A 511 -15.47 13.74 -6.84
C TYR A 511 -16.94 14.02 -6.53
N ALA A 512 -17.41 13.57 -5.36
CA ALA A 512 -18.82 13.57 -5.02
C ALA A 512 -19.34 14.94 -4.57
N ASP A 513 -18.48 15.73 -3.90
CA ASP A 513 -18.84 16.98 -3.23
C ASP A 513 -18.73 18.23 -4.14
N LYS A 514 -18.63 17.98 -5.46
CA LYS A 514 -18.56 18.99 -6.53
C LYS A 514 -19.70 20.01 -6.43
N GLY A 515 -19.34 21.29 -6.49
CA GLY A 515 -20.26 22.41 -6.32
C GLY A 515 -20.47 22.85 -4.86
N ARG A 516 -19.91 22.11 -3.89
CA ARG A 516 -19.55 22.63 -2.56
C ARG A 516 -18.04 22.74 -2.41
N GLY A 517 -17.30 21.74 -2.87
CA GLY A 517 -15.86 21.81 -3.11
C GLY A 517 -15.52 21.90 -4.61
N THR A 518 -14.34 22.44 -4.87
CA THR A 518 -13.66 22.55 -6.18
C THR A 518 -12.20 22.08 -6.11
N ARG A 519 -11.82 21.38 -5.03
CA ARG A 519 -10.49 20.79 -4.83
C ARG A 519 -10.53 19.36 -4.29
N SER A 520 -9.46 18.61 -4.54
CA SER A 520 -9.20 17.30 -3.94
C SER A 520 -7.71 16.99 -3.91
N LEU A 521 -7.24 16.26 -2.90
CA LEU A 521 -5.86 15.81 -2.83
C LEU A 521 -5.62 14.63 -3.80
N ALA A 522 -4.44 14.53 -4.39
CA ALA A 522 -3.95 13.32 -5.08
C ALA A 522 -2.49 13.03 -4.69
N PRO A 523 -2.20 11.92 -3.98
CA PRO A 523 -0.83 11.45 -3.80
C PRO A 523 -0.31 10.86 -5.12
N PHE A 524 0.87 11.26 -5.56
CA PHE A 524 1.46 10.87 -6.86
C PHE A 524 2.83 10.21 -6.71
N GLY A 525 3.17 9.28 -7.61
CA GLY A 525 4.38 8.44 -7.52
C GLY A 525 4.08 6.96 -7.44
N HIS A 526 5.07 6.11 -7.68
CA HIS A 526 4.89 4.65 -7.58
C HIS A 526 5.09 4.18 -6.13
N GLY A 527 4.11 3.46 -5.59
CA GLY A 527 4.09 2.98 -4.21
C GLY A 527 4.07 1.46 -4.09
N ASP A 528 3.31 0.98 -3.11
CA ASP A 528 3.18 -0.41 -2.62
C ASP A 528 4.54 -0.99 -2.16
N GLY A 529 5.47 -1.25 -3.09
CA GLY A 529 6.84 -1.65 -2.79
C GLY A 529 7.89 -0.53 -2.87
N GLY A 530 7.47 0.71 -3.12
CA GLY A 530 8.31 1.89 -3.25
C GLY A 530 8.73 2.25 -4.68
N GLY A 531 9.70 3.15 -4.79
CA GLY A 531 10.15 3.76 -6.04
C GLY A 531 9.91 5.27 -6.08
N GLY A 532 8.69 5.69 -5.74
CA GLY A 532 8.28 7.08 -5.54
C GLY A 532 8.03 7.88 -6.83
N PRO A 533 7.96 9.22 -6.73
CA PRO A 533 7.73 10.10 -7.87
C PRO A 533 8.89 10.12 -8.86
N THR A 534 8.59 10.39 -10.13
CA THR A 534 9.57 10.54 -11.22
C THR A 534 9.68 11.99 -11.70
N ARG A 535 10.76 12.32 -12.42
CA ARG A 535 10.91 13.62 -13.08
C ARG A 535 9.83 13.85 -14.14
N GLU A 536 9.41 12.77 -14.82
CA GLU A 536 8.33 12.75 -15.79
C GLU A 536 6.99 13.17 -15.14
N MET A 537 6.66 12.71 -13.94
CA MET A 537 5.44 13.13 -13.22
C MET A 537 5.45 14.62 -12.86
N LEU A 538 6.59 15.17 -12.44
CA LEU A 538 6.71 16.61 -12.14
C LEU A 538 6.60 17.46 -13.42
N GLU A 539 7.18 16.99 -14.52
CA GLU A 539 7.01 17.62 -15.83
C GLU A 539 5.57 17.51 -16.37
N ARG A 540 4.83 16.44 -16.05
CA ARG A 540 3.38 16.35 -16.31
C ARG A 540 2.60 17.34 -15.44
N ALA A 541 2.89 17.42 -14.15
CA ALA A 541 2.28 18.39 -13.23
C ALA A 541 2.50 19.85 -13.70
N ARG A 542 3.72 20.21 -14.12
CA ARG A 542 4.02 21.53 -14.73
C ARG A 542 3.16 21.83 -15.96
N ARG A 543 2.90 20.84 -16.82
CA ARG A 543 2.02 20.98 -18.00
C ARG A 543 0.54 21.10 -17.61
N LEU A 544 0.12 20.44 -16.53
CA LEU A 544 -1.26 20.39 -16.05
C LEU A 544 -1.61 21.51 -15.05
N ALA A 545 -0.65 22.35 -14.67
CA ALA A 545 -0.84 23.42 -13.69
C ALA A 545 -1.98 24.38 -14.05
N ASP A 546 -2.13 24.69 -15.35
CA ASP A 546 -3.21 25.55 -15.85
C ASP A 546 -3.65 25.17 -17.28
N LEU A 547 -3.81 23.89 -17.61
CA LEU A 547 -4.12 23.45 -18.99
C LEU A 547 -5.62 23.47 -19.31
N GLU A 548 -6.03 24.25 -20.31
CA GLU A 548 -7.41 24.29 -20.80
C GLU A 548 -7.93 22.92 -21.25
N GLY A 549 -9.03 22.48 -20.62
CA GLY A 549 -9.65 21.17 -20.79
C GLY A 549 -9.36 20.17 -19.66
N SER A 550 -8.34 20.43 -18.83
CA SER A 550 -7.96 19.59 -17.70
C SER A 550 -8.44 20.17 -16.35
N ALA A 551 -8.35 19.35 -15.30
CA ALA A 551 -8.14 19.85 -13.94
C ALA A 551 -6.79 20.57 -13.83
N LYS A 552 -6.68 21.52 -12.90
CA LYS A 552 -5.42 22.19 -12.54
C LYS A 552 -4.65 21.31 -11.55
N VAL A 553 -3.34 21.16 -11.71
CA VAL A 553 -2.48 20.44 -10.75
C VAL A 553 -1.62 21.44 -9.96
N VAL A 554 -1.72 21.42 -8.63
CA VAL A 554 -0.94 22.28 -7.73
C VAL A 554 -0.20 21.39 -6.73
N ILE A 555 1.13 21.44 -6.71
CA ILE A 555 1.91 20.72 -5.69
C ILE A 555 1.91 21.55 -4.41
N GLU A 556 1.33 21.03 -3.33
CA GLU A 556 1.22 21.72 -2.04
C GLU A 556 1.35 20.75 -0.84
N HIS A 557 1.59 21.29 0.36
CA HIS A 557 1.71 20.47 1.57
C HIS A 557 0.32 19.95 2.01
N PRO A 558 0.18 18.72 2.52
CA PRO A 558 -1.14 18.17 2.87
C PRO A 558 -1.94 19.01 3.87
N ASP A 559 -1.28 19.65 4.85
CA ASP A 559 -1.95 20.58 5.77
C ASP A 559 -2.62 21.77 5.04
N ASP A 560 -2.02 22.26 3.96
CA ASP A 560 -2.52 23.43 3.22
C ASP A 560 -3.76 23.06 2.41
N PHE A 561 -3.74 21.89 1.74
CA PHE A 561 -4.94 21.29 1.16
C PHE A 561 -6.05 21.15 2.20
N PHE A 562 -5.76 20.53 3.36
CA PHE A 562 -6.77 20.25 4.37
C PHE A 562 -7.32 21.52 5.02
N ALA A 563 -6.48 22.53 5.24
CA ALA A 563 -6.92 23.84 5.71
C ALA A 563 -7.82 24.54 4.67
N ALA A 564 -7.44 24.54 3.40
CA ALA A 564 -8.21 25.15 2.33
C ALA A 564 -9.54 24.42 2.07
N ALA A 565 -9.54 23.09 2.00
CA ALA A 565 -10.75 22.27 1.81
C ALA A 565 -11.76 22.45 2.95
N ARG A 566 -11.28 22.56 4.20
CA ARG A 566 -12.12 22.81 5.39
C ARG A 566 -12.66 24.25 5.44
N ALA A 567 -11.90 25.23 4.93
CA ALA A 567 -12.36 26.61 4.80
C ALA A 567 -13.38 26.79 3.66
N GLU A 568 -13.24 26.01 2.59
CA GLU A 568 -14.12 26.00 1.42
C GLU A 568 -15.44 25.26 1.69
N TYR A 569 -15.40 24.13 2.42
CA TYR A 569 -16.56 23.31 2.77
C TYR A 569 -16.74 23.13 4.29
N PRO A 570 -17.05 24.20 5.04
CA PRO A 570 -17.19 24.13 6.50
C PRO A 570 -18.46 23.37 6.95
N ASP A 571 -19.52 23.36 6.13
CA ASP A 571 -20.77 22.62 6.35
C ASP A 571 -20.76 21.21 5.71
N ALA A 572 -19.56 20.60 5.62
CA ALA A 572 -19.38 19.24 5.14
C ALA A 572 -20.27 18.21 5.90
N PRO A 573 -20.73 17.15 5.21
CA PRO A 573 -21.61 16.13 5.78
C PRO A 573 -20.92 15.33 6.88
N VAL A 574 -21.71 14.63 7.71
CA VAL A 574 -21.20 13.84 8.84
C VAL A 574 -21.39 12.35 8.55
N TRP A 575 -20.31 11.58 8.66
CA TRP A 575 -20.38 10.12 8.71
C TRP A 575 -20.18 9.67 10.17
N SER A 576 -21.21 9.09 10.78
CA SER A 576 -21.18 8.64 12.18
C SER A 576 -20.96 7.12 12.25
N GLY A 577 -19.88 6.69 12.91
CA GLY A 577 -19.59 5.28 13.18
C GLY A 577 -18.39 4.74 12.40
N GLU A 578 -18.48 3.49 11.95
CA GLU A 578 -17.41 2.75 11.28
C GLU A 578 -17.26 3.17 9.81
N LEU A 579 -16.03 3.29 9.31
CA LEU A 579 -15.75 3.39 7.88
C LEU A 579 -15.50 1.97 7.36
N TYR A 580 -16.60 1.24 7.12
CA TYR A 580 -16.60 -0.17 6.76
C TYR A 580 -16.10 -0.39 5.32
N LEU A 581 -15.12 -1.29 5.17
CA LEU A 581 -14.64 -1.79 3.88
C LEU A 581 -15.33 -3.12 3.57
N GLU A 582 -16.02 -3.19 2.42
CA GLU A 582 -16.74 -4.39 1.96
C GLU A 582 -15.80 -5.44 1.33
N LEU A 583 -14.57 -5.04 1.01
CA LEU A 583 -13.51 -5.86 0.44
C LEU A 583 -12.62 -6.48 1.56
N HIS A 584 -11.71 -7.39 1.19
CA HIS A 584 -10.68 -8.00 2.08
C HIS A 584 -11.14 -8.73 3.35
N ARG A 585 -12.44 -8.84 3.66
CA ARG A 585 -13.05 -9.44 4.88
C ARG A 585 -12.49 -10.77 5.40
N ALA A 586 -11.77 -11.56 4.59
CA ALA A 586 -11.07 -12.78 5.03
C ALA A 586 -9.86 -12.50 5.95
N THR A 587 -9.30 -11.28 5.90
CA THR A 587 -8.17 -10.84 6.74
C THR A 587 -8.49 -10.80 8.24
N TYR A 588 -9.76 -10.82 8.64
CA TYR A 588 -10.14 -11.01 10.04
C TYR A 588 -9.87 -12.44 10.55
N THR A 589 -9.68 -13.41 9.65
CA THR A 589 -9.56 -14.84 9.99
C THR A 589 -8.28 -15.54 9.49
N SER A 590 -7.61 -15.03 8.46
CA SER A 590 -6.31 -15.56 8.00
C SER A 590 -5.23 -15.41 9.08
N GLN A 591 -4.16 -16.22 9.02
CA GLN A 591 -2.99 -16.11 9.91
C GLN A 591 -3.35 -15.97 11.41
N ALA A 592 -4.20 -16.89 11.89
CA ALA A 592 -4.73 -16.87 13.26
C ALA A 592 -3.63 -16.86 14.35
N ARG A 593 -2.46 -17.45 14.08
CA ARG A 593 -1.31 -17.45 15.00
C ARG A 593 -0.69 -16.06 15.12
N THR A 594 -0.43 -15.35 14.02
CA THR A 594 0.03 -13.96 14.01
C THR A 594 -0.92 -13.06 14.83
N LYS A 595 -2.23 -13.23 14.65
CA LYS A 595 -3.27 -12.50 15.41
C LYS A 595 -3.29 -12.84 16.90
N GLN A 596 -3.12 -14.12 17.26
CA GLN A 596 -2.97 -14.56 18.64
C GLN A 596 -1.68 -14.03 19.28
N GLY A 597 -0.58 -14.00 18.53
CA GLY A 597 0.70 -13.40 18.93
C GLY A 597 0.55 -11.93 19.30
N ASN A 598 0.00 -11.11 18.39
CA ASN A 598 -0.30 -9.71 18.67
C ASN A 598 -1.14 -9.55 19.94
N ARG A 599 -2.30 -10.21 20.02
CA ARG A 599 -3.21 -10.04 21.16
C ARG A 599 -2.58 -10.51 22.47
N ARG A 600 -1.73 -11.54 22.46
CA ARG A 600 -1.00 -11.96 23.67
C ARG A 600 0.08 -10.94 24.05
N SER A 601 0.82 -10.40 23.09
CA SER A 601 1.85 -9.38 23.33
C SER A 601 1.28 -8.06 23.86
N GLU A 602 0.12 -7.60 23.36
CA GLU A 602 -0.59 -6.42 23.90
C GLU A 602 -0.91 -6.59 25.40
N HIS A 603 -1.43 -7.75 25.81
CA HIS A 603 -1.72 -8.03 27.22
C HIS A 603 -0.43 -8.11 28.06
N LEU A 604 0.60 -8.79 27.55
CA LEU A 604 1.90 -8.90 28.24
C LEU A 604 2.63 -7.56 28.37
N LEU A 605 2.49 -6.65 27.40
CA LEU A 605 3.00 -5.27 27.51
C LEU A 605 2.28 -4.52 28.62
N ARG A 606 0.94 -4.55 28.64
CA ARG A 606 0.12 -3.91 29.67
C ARG A 606 0.42 -4.44 31.08
N GLU A 607 0.71 -5.72 31.20
CA GLU A 607 1.12 -6.43 32.43
C GLU A 607 2.54 -6.06 32.87
N ALA A 608 3.52 -6.13 31.97
CA ALA A 608 4.90 -5.76 32.25
C ALA A 608 5.03 -4.28 32.67
N GLU A 609 4.34 -3.37 31.99
CA GLU A 609 4.31 -1.95 32.36
C GLU A 609 3.64 -1.73 33.73
N LEU A 610 2.55 -2.44 34.05
CA LEU A 610 1.89 -2.33 35.36
C LEU A 610 2.86 -2.67 36.49
N TRP A 611 3.46 -3.86 36.42
CA TRP A 611 4.29 -4.36 37.50
C TRP A 611 5.64 -3.65 37.55
N ALA A 612 6.27 -3.34 36.41
CA ALA A 612 7.52 -2.57 36.41
C ALA A 612 7.33 -1.13 36.93
N THR A 613 6.20 -0.48 36.63
CA THR A 613 5.86 0.84 37.23
C THR A 613 5.63 0.70 38.73
N THR A 614 4.90 -0.33 39.16
CA THR A 614 4.62 -0.58 40.58
C THR A 614 5.90 -0.87 41.36
N ALA A 615 6.80 -1.69 40.80
CA ALA A 615 8.12 -1.98 41.38
C ALA A 615 8.99 -0.72 41.46
N ALA A 616 9.09 0.08 40.41
CA ALA A 616 9.86 1.32 40.40
C ALA A 616 9.37 2.37 41.42
N LEU A 617 8.10 2.30 41.83
CA LEU A 617 7.49 3.19 42.84
C LEU A 617 7.49 2.62 44.27
N ARG A 618 7.80 1.32 44.46
CA ARG A 618 7.62 0.62 45.75
C ARG A 618 8.84 -0.16 46.24
N ALA A 619 9.65 -0.72 45.34
CA ALA A 619 10.80 -1.56 45.66
C ALA A 619 12.12 -0.74 45.54
N PRO A 620 12.80 -0.43 46.66
CA PRO A 620 14.05 0.34 46.63
C PRO A 620 15.11 -0.34 45.76
N GLY A 621 15.62 0.38 44.75
CA GLY A 621 16.64 -0.11 43.83
C GLY A 621 16.12 -0.75 42.54
N TYR A 622 14.79 -0.92 42.37
CA TYR A 622 14.24 -1.31 41.07
C TYR A 622 14.16 -0.11 40.13
N ALA A 623 14.78 -0.21 38.95
CA ALA A 623 14.72 0.81 37.90
C ALA A 623 13.69 0.40 36.82
N TYR A 624 12.83 1.35 36.40
CA TYR A 624 11.88 1.11 35.32
C TYR A 624 12.62 0.81 33.99
N PRO A 625 12.36 -0.33 33.32
CA PRO A 625 13.16 -0.81 32.18
C PRO A 625 12.71 -0.15 30.87
N TYR A 626 12.75 1.19 30.82
CA TYR A 626 12.21 2.02 29.74
C TYR A 626 12.65 1.55 28.35
N GLU A 627 13.95 1.45 28.10
CA GLU A 627 14.52 1.07 26.80
C GLU A 627 14.11 -0.34 26.34
N ARG A 628 13.88 -1.28 27.28
CA ARG A 628 13.37 -2.60 26.92
C ARG A 628 11.93 -2.49 26.45
N LEU A 629 11.10 -1.75 27.18
CA LEU A 629 9.66 -1.61 26.91
C LEU A 629 9.36 -0.78 25.66
N ASP A 630 10.09 0.31 25.41
CA ASP A 630 9.96 1.11 24.18
C ASP A 630 10.31 0.28 22.92
N ARG A 631 11.43 -0.46 22.94
CA ARG A 631 11.80 -1.39 21.86
C ARG A 631 10.74 -2.48 21.67
N LEU A 632 10.23 -3.08 22.75
CA LEU A 632 9.22 -4.15 22.67
C LEU A 632 7.87 -3.63 22.15
N TRP A 633 7.46 -2.41 22.52
CA TRP A 633 6.33 -1.72 21.88
C TRP A 633 6.60 -1.52 20.40
N LYS A 634 7.71 -0.90 20.00
CA LYS A 634 8.06 -0.69 18.58
C LYS A 634 8.07 -2.00 17.77
N THR A 635 8.55 -3.10 18.35
CA THR A 635 8.48 -4.44 17.73
C THR A 635 7.03 -4.88 17.51
N VAL A 636 6.14 -4.74 18.50
CA VAL A 636 4.71 -5.10 18.34
C VAL A 636 4.01 -4.18 17.35
N LEU A 637 4.21 -2.86 17.48
CA LEU A 637 3.59 -1.85 16.60
C LEU A 637 3.98 -2.05 15.13
N LEU A 638 5.23 -2.41 14.83
CA LEU A 638 5.68 -2.80 13.49
C LEU A 638 4.86 -3.99 12.93
N HIS A 639 4.68 -5.05 13.74
CA HIS A 639 3.91 -6.23 13.33
C HIS A 639 2.38 -6.01 13.34
N GLN A 640 1.91 -4.80 13.63
CA GLN A 640 0.51 -4.35 13.45
C GLN A 640 0.27 -3.63 12.12
N PHE A 641 1.27 -3.54 11.24
CA PHE A 641 1.13 -3.06 9.85
C PHE A 641 0.02 -3.81 9.10
N HIS A 642 -0.64 -3.13 8.15
CA HIS A 642 -1.89 -3.59 7.53
C HIS A 642 -1.80 -4.84 6.63
N ASP A 643 -0.61 -5.32 6.26
CA ASP A 643 -0.47 -6.66 5.66
C ASP A 643 0.00 -7.76 6.62
N ILE A 644 0.73 -7.37 7.67
CA ILE A 644 1.31 -8.31 8.64
C ILE A 644 0.23 -8.86 9.57
N LEU A 645 -0.48 -7.99 10.31
CA LEU A 645 -1.50 -8.43 11.26
C LEU A 645 -2.80 -8.92 10.58
N PRO A 646 -3.32 -8.23 9.55
CA PRO A 646 -4.45 -8.71 8.75
C PRO A 646 -4.13 -10.00 7.98
N GLY A 647 -2.86 -10.33 7.75
CA GLY A 647 -2.47 -11.67 7.33
C GLY A 647 -2.57 -11.88 5.81
N SER A 648 -2.05 -10.91 5.05
CA SER A 648 -2.02 -10.87 3.58
C SER A 648 -0.60 -10.87 3.00
N SER A 649 0.45 -10.72 3.83
CA SER A 649 1.85 -10.91 3.42
C SER A 649 2.23 -12.36 3.05
N ILE A 650 3.40 -12.54 2.42
CA ILE A 650 3.99 -13.86 2.09
C ILE A 650 4.35 -14.73 3.32
N ALA A 651 4.56 -16.03 3.08
CA ALA A 651 4.83 -17.03 4.13
C ALA A 651 6.05 -16.71 5.00
N TRP A 652 7.11 -16.10 4.43
CA TRP A 652 8.28 -15.63 5.18
C TRP A 652 7.87 -14.66 6.30
N VAL A 653 7.06 -13.65 5.98
CA VAL A 653 6.66 -12.58 6.91
C VAL A 653 5.90 -13.14 8.12
N HIS A 654 5.00 -14.10 7.90
CA HIS A 654 4.25 -14.72 9.01
C HIS A 654 5.11 -15.62 9.89
N ARG A 655 6.14 -16.30 9.34
CA ARG A 655 7.16 -16.98 10.16
C ARG A 655 7.93 -15.99 11.04
N GLU A 656 8.39 -14.88 10.46
CA GLU A 656 9.13 -13.86 11.21
C GLU A 656 8.26 -13.24 12.31
N ALA A 657 7.00 -12.92 12.01
CA ALA A 657 6.04 -12.42 12.99
C ALA A 657 5.74 -13.42 14.13
N GLU A 658 5.50 -14.71 13.82
CA GLU A 658 5.31 -15.75 14.84
C GLU A 658 6.55 -15.89 15.77
N ALA A 659 7.76 -15.82 15.20
CA ALA A 659 9.01 -15.89 15.96
C ALA A 659 9.25 -14.64 16.83
N GLU A 660 9.00 -13.44 16.29
CA GLU A 660 9.16 -12.18 16.99
C GLU A 660 8.15 -12.01 18.12
N TYR A 661 6.88 -12.40 17.93
CA TYR A 661 5.91 -12.42 19.03
C TYR A 661 6.30 -13.40 20.14
N ALA A 662 6.92 -14.54 19.81
CA ALA A 662 7.46 -15.46 20.82
C ALA A 662 8.65 -14.86 21.60
N ARG A 663 9.57 -14.16 20.91
CA ARG A 663 10.68 -13.42 21.55
C ARG A 663 10.16 -12.31 22.47
N VAL A 664 9.21 -11.51 21.99
CA VAL A 664 8.55 -10.44 22.76
C VAL A 664 7.88 -11.02 24.01
N ALA A 665 7.16 -12.14 23.89
CA ALA A 665 6.50 -12.78 25.04
C ALA A 665 7.50 -13.26 26.11
N ALA A 666 8.65 -13.80 25.70
CA ALA A 666 9.71 -14.21 26.63
C ALA A 666 10.33 -13.00 27.36
N GLU A 667 10.72 -11.95 26.64
CA GLU A 667 11.30 -10.75 27.26
C GLU A 667 10.33 -10.03 28.21
N LEU A 668 9.02 -10.02 27.91
CA LEU A 668 8.00 -9.45 28.79
C LEU A 668 7.75 -10.31 30.03
N ALA A 669 7.87 -11.64 29.92
CA ALA A 669 7.82 -12.54 31.07
C ALA A 669 9.02 -12.32 32.00
N GLU A 670 10.23 -12.07 31.48
CA GLU A 670 11.40 -11.67 32.28
C GLU A 670 11.16 -10.35 33.04
N ILE A 671 10.71 -9.31 32.32
CA ILE A 671 10.46 -7.97 32.90
C ILE A 671 9.42 -8.06 34.02
N THR A 672 8.32 -8.79 33.76
CA THR A 672 7.27 -9.04 34.74
C THR A 672 7.80 -9.81 35.95
N SER A 673 8.53 -10.90 35.73
CA SER A 673 9.10 -11.72 36.82
C SER A 673 10.08 -10.92 37.68
N ALA A 674 10.93 -10.08 37.07
CA ALA A 674 11.86 -9.22 37.80
C ALA A 674 11.13 -8.14 38.62
N ALA A 675 10.05 -7.57 38.09
CA ALA A 675 9.21 -6.60 38.81
C ALA A 675 8.49 -7.24 40.00
N LEU A 676 7.86 -8.40 39.78
CA LEU A 676 7.16 -9.15 40.83
C LEU A 676 8.12 -9.67 41.91
N ALA A 677 9.32 -10.13 41.54
CA ALA A 677 10.36 -10.51 42.48
C ALA A 677 10.80 -9.33 43.36
N ALA A 678 10.99 -8.14 42.77
CA ALA A 678 11.34 -6.93 43.54
C ALA A 678 10.20 -6.47 44.48
N LEU A 679 8.94 -6.69 44.10
CA LEU A 679 7.76 -6.42 44.93
C LEU A 679 7.54 -7.46 46.04
N SER A 680 8.04 -8.68 45.88
CA SER A 680 7.88 -9.77 46.86
C SER A 680 8.88 -9.70 48.04
N VAL A 681 9.87 -8.81 47.99
CA VAL A 681 10.86 -8.62 49.07
C VAL A 681 10.36 -7.57 50.06
N GLU A 682 9.43 -7.98 50.93
CA GLU A 682 9.02 -7.19 52.10
C GLU A 682 10.19 -7.06 53.10
N PRO A 683 10.69 -5.83 53.40
CA PRO A 683 11.79 -5.60 54.35
C PRO A 683 11.32 -5.70 55.80
N GLY A 684 10.69 -6.82 56.15
CA GLY A 684 10.11 -7.10 57.47
C GLY A 684 9.85 -8.57 57.80
N GLY A 685 10.04 -9.49 56.83
CA GLY A 685 9.72 -10.91 56.99
C GLY A 685 8.31 -11.25 56.48
N GLY A 686 8.16 -11.22 55.15
CA GLY A 686 6.90 -11.57 54.48
C GLY A 686 6.53 -13.06 54.55
N ASP A 687 5.25 -13.32 54.29
CA ASP A 687 4.67 -14.66 54.24
C ASP A 687 5.28 -15.51 53.10
N ALA A 688 5.54 -16.79 53.35
CA ALA A 688 6.14 -17.71 52.37
C ALA A 688 5.13 -18.28 51.35
N ARG A 689 3.83 -17.97 51.48
CA ARG A 689 2.78 -18.43 50.56
C ARG A 689 2.96 -17.86 49.14
N PRO A 690 2.77 -18.67 48.08
CA PRO A 690 2.62 -18.18 46.71
C PRO A 690 1.52 -17.11 46.60
N HIS A 691 1.69 -16.15 45.70
CA HIS A 691 0.75 -15.05 45.50
C HIS A 691 0.23 -15.03 44.05
N VAL A 692 -1.05 -14.69 43.89
CA VAL A 692 -1.71 -14.42 42.61
C VAL A 692 -1.76 -12.91 42.38
N TYR A 693 -1.52 -12.49 41.14
CA TYR A 693 -1.46 -11.08 40.73
C TYR A 693 -2.56 -10.78 39.71
N ASN A 694 -3.30 -9.69 39.89
CA ASN A 694 -4.41 -9.28 39.03
C ASN A 694 -4.05 -7.98 38.30
N THR A 695 -3.88 -8.07 36.98
CA THR A 695 -3.55 -6.91 36.13
C THR A 695 -4.76 -6.03 35.80
N SER A 696 -5.98 -6.49 36.05
CA SER A 696 -7.20 -5.76 35.70
C SER A 696 -7.52 -4.65 36.71
N PRO A 697 -8.11 -3.52 36.26
CA PRO A 697 -8.53 -2.40 37.12
C PRO A 697 -9.81 -2.70 37.92
N ARG A 698 -10.20 -3.96 38.06
CA ARG A 698 -11.33 -4.46 38.86
C ARG A 698 -10.90 -5.69 39.66
N PRO A 699 -11.47 -5.93 40.86
CA PRO A 699 -11.28 -7.20 41.57
C PRO A 699 -11.74 -8.38 40.70
N ARG A 700 -11.10 -9.53 40.86
CA ARG A 700 -11.43 -10.77 40.14
C ARG A 700 -11.48 -11.93 41.12
N ALA A 701 -12.49 -12.78 40.96
CA ALA A 701 -12.59 -14.11 41.54
C ALA A 701 -12.41 -15.09 40.37
N GLU A 702 -11.43 -15.98 40.43
CA GLU A 702 -11.09 -16.89 39.32
C GLU A 702 -10.49 -18.21 39.82
N ILE A 703 -10.69 -19.29 39.06
CA ILE A 703 -10.02 -20.57 39.27
C ILE A 703 -8.66 -20.54 38.56
N VAL A 704 -7.57 -20.52 39.32
CA VAL A 704 -6.20 -20.56 38.80
C VAL A 704 -5.64 -21.98 38.87
N ALA A 705 -4.93 -22.42 37.82
CA ALA A 705 -4.39 -23.77 37.70
C ALA A 705 -2.86 -23.78 37.87
N VAL A 706 -2.42 -24.09 39.09
CA VAL A 706 -1.02 -24.04 39.55
C VAL A 706 -0.37 -25.44 39.57
N PRO A 707 0.97 -25.57 39.61
CA PRO A 707 1.62 -26.87 39.77
C PRO A 707 1.18 -27.61 41.04
N GLY A 708 1.10 -28.94 40.99
CA GLY A 708 0.74 -29.75 42.17
C GLY A 708 1.68 -29.50 43.36
N GLY A 709 1.11 -29.33 44.55
CA GLY A 709 1.84 -28.99 45.78
C GLY A 709 2.15 -27.50 45.98
N THR A 710 1.69 -26.61 45.09
CA THR A 710 1.80 -25.14 45.27
C THR A 710 0.84 -24.62 46.35
N ALA A 711 -0.37 -25.21 46.40
CA ALA A 711 -1.41 -24.98 47.40
C ALA A 711 -2.40 -26.17 47.36
N ASP A 712 -3.26 -26.28 48.37
CA ASP A 712 -4.39 -27.22 48.36
C ASP A 712 -5.50 -26.75 47.40
N GLY A 713 -6.26 -27.70 46.84
CA GLY A 713 -7.34 -27.41 45.87
C GLY A 713 -7.77 -28.65 45.09
N GLN A 714 -8.51 -28.46 44.00
CA GLN A 714 -8.98 -29.56 43.15
C GLN A 714 -7.85 -30.09 42.23
N PRO A 715 -7.46 -31.36 42.29
CA PRO A 715 -6.46 -31.91 41.37
C PRO A 715 -6.98 -32.00 39.94
N LEU A 716 -6.12 -31.68 38.98
CA LEU A 716 -6.37 -31.75 37.54
C LEU A 716 -5.66 -32.95 36.90
N ALA A 717 -6.19 -33.42 35.77
CA ALA A 717 -5.70 -34.62 35.08
C ALA A 717 -4.27 -34.50 34.49
N ASP A 718 -3.71 -33.28 34.46
CA ASP A 718 -2.34 -32.98 34.01
C ASP A 718 -1.34 -32.80 35.17
N GLY A 719 -1.75 -33.07 36.41
CA GLY A 719 -0.89 -32.94 37.60
C GLY A 719 -0.83 -31.53 38.20
N ARG A 720 -1.61 -30.57 37.66
CA ARG A 720 -1.86 -29.28 38.30
C ARG A 720 -2.96 -29.37 39.36
N VAL A 721 -3.12 -28.31 40.13
CA VAL A 721 -4.21 -28.10 41.09
C VAL A 721 -4.94 -26.82 40.71
N ALA A 722 -6.27 -26.89 40.65
CA ALA A 722 -7.16 -25.76 40.50
C ALA A 722 -7.51 -25.19 41.89
N VAL A 723 -7.25 -23.91 42.09
CA VAL A 723 -7.47 -23.17 43.34
C VAL A 723 -8.31 -21.94 43.03
N HIS A 724 -9.27 -21.61 43.89
CA HIS A 724 -10.01 -20.35 43.78
C HIS A 724 -9.20 -19.20 44.39
N ALA A 725 -9.12 -18.08 43.68
CA ALA A 725 -8.41 -16.89 44.14
C ALA A 725 -9.25 -15.62 43.93
N GLU A 726 -9.50 -14.90 45.02
CA GLU A 726 -10.03 -13.54 44.98
C GLU A 726 -8.89 -12.52 45.10
N VAL A 727 -8.75 -11.66 44.10
CA VAL A 727 -7.61 -10.75 43.98
C VAL A 727 -8.09 -9.31 43.72
N PRO A 728 -7.65 -8.30 44.50
CA PRO A 728 -8.08 -6.92 44.33
C PRO A 728 -7.65 -6.32 42.99
N ALA A 729 -8.29 -5.20 42.59
CA ALA A 729 -7.96 -4.47 41.38
C ALA A 729 -6.48 -4.03 41.35
N SER A 730 -5.76 -4.36 40.28
CA SER A 730 -4.35 -3.99 40.07
C SER A 730 -3.43 -4.32 41.26
N GLY A 731 -3.69 -5.43 41.95
CA GLY A 731 -2.97 -5.86 43.16
C GLY A 731 -2.77 -7.37 43.22
N SER A 732 -2.45 -7.88 44.41
CA SER A 732 -2.18 -9.30 44.67
C SER A 732 -2.90 -9.83 45.90
N ALA A 733 -2.96 -11.15 46.02
CA ALA A 733 -3.43 -11.88 47.19
C ALA A 733 -2.62 -13.18 47.36
N PRO A 734 -2.48 -13.72 48.58
CA PRO A 734 -1.95 -15.08 48.78
C PRO A 734 -2.87 -16.12 48.15
N LEU A 735 -2.29 -17.26 47.75
CA LEU A 735 -3.01 -18.38 47.16
C LEU A 735 -3.63 -19.26 48.26
N ASP A 736 -4.83 -18.87 48.72
CA ASP A 736 -5.50 -19.49 49.87
C ASP A 736 -6.60 -20.48 49.46
N ALA A 737 -6.50 -21.71 49.96
CA ALA A 737 -7.36 -22.83 49.60
C ALA A 737 -8.76 -22.82 50.25
N ASP A 738 -9.03 -21.90 51.19
CA ASP A 738 -10.19 -21.90 52.09
C ASP A 738 -11.40 -21.09 51.54
N THR A 739 -11.49 -20.92 50.22
CA THR A 739 -12.63 -20.27 49.56
C THR A 739 -13.36 -21.26 48.64
N ASP A 740 -14.60 -21.60 48.99
CA ASP A 740 -15.48 -22.45 48.17
C ASP A 740 -16.04 -21.64 46.99
N PRO A 741 -15.69 -21.96 45.72
CA PRO A 741 -16.21 -21.27 44.54
C PRO A 741 -17.65 -21.68 44.17
N GLY A 742 -18.24 -22.63 44.89
CA GLY A 742 -19.52 -23.26 44.57
C GLY A 742 -19.34 -24.55 43.75
N HIS A 743 -20.13 -25.56 44.07
CA HIS A 743 -20.02 -26.88 43.46
C HIS A 743 -20.67 -26.96 42.06
N VAL A 744 -19.88 -27.33 41.05
CA VAL A 744 -20.40 -27.69 39.72
C VAL A 744 -20.79 -29.17 39.71
N THR A 745 -22.08 -29.43 39.50
CA THR A 745 -22.61 -30.79 39.34
C THR A 745 -22.36 -31.25 37.90
N VAL A 746 -21.60 -32.34 37.75
CA VAL A 746 -21.26 -32.97 36.46
C VAL A 746 -22.01 -34.29 36.33
N GLY A 747 -22.92 -34.38 35.36
CA GLY A 747 -23.54 -35.62 34.91
C GLY A 747 -23.03 -36.03 33.53
N ASP A 748 -23.48 -37.19 33.05
CA ASP A 748 -23.11 -37.79 31.75
C ASP A 748 -23.15 -36.79 30.56
N ARG A 749 -24.22 -36.00 30.48
CA ARG A 749 -24.42 -34.96 29.45
C ARG A 749 -24.98 -33.65 29.99
N VAL A 750 -24.76 -33.35 31.28
CA VAL A 750 -25.29 -32.14 31.94
C VAL A 750 -24.21 -31.52 32.82
N LEU A 751 -24.02 -30.21 32.68
CA LEU A 751 -23.19 -29.39 33.56
C LEU A 751 -24.09 -28.34 34.21
N ASP A 752 -24.18 -28.33 35.54
CA ASP A 752 -25.07 -27.45 36.30
C ASP A 752 -24.32 -26.82 37.47
N ASN A 753 -24.34 -25.49 37.58
CA ASN A 753 -23.67 -24.75 38.66
C ASN A 753 -24.65 -23.86 39.46
N GLY A 754 -25.97 -24.10 39.34
CA GLY A 754 -27.00 -23.30 39.99
C GLY A 754 -27.26 -21.91 39.38
N LEU A 755 -26.35 -21.40 38.53
CA LEU A 755 -26.53 -20.15 37.77
C LEU A 755 -26.92 -20.44 36.31
N ILE A 756 -26.26 -21.42 35.70
CA ILE A 756 -26.55 -21.96 34.38
C ILE A 756 -26.59 -23.48 34.40
N ARG A 757 -27.37 -24.05 33.49
CA ARG A 757 -27.43 -25.48 33.20
C ARG A 757 -27.24 -25.69 31.70
N LEU A 758 -26.20 -26.42 31.35
CA LEU A 758 -25.83 -26.77 29.97
C LEU A 758 -26.09 -28.26 29.75
N GLU A 759 -26.77 -28.61 28.66
CA GLU A 759 -27.04 -30.00 28.28
C GLU A 759 -26.41 -30.33 26.92
N LEU A 760 -25.77 -31.50 26.81
CA LEU A 760 -25.07 -31.97 25.61
C LEU A 760 -25.95 -32.92 24.79
N ALA A 761 -25.96 -32.72 23.48
CA ALA A 761 -26.51 -33.68 22.53
C ALA A 761 -25.58 -34.89 22.36
N GLU A 762 -26.09 -35.97 21.77
CA GLU A 762 -25.33 -37.21 21.51
C GLU A 762 -24.25 -37.03 20.43
N ASP A 763 -24.31 -35.95 19.64
CA ASP A 763 -23.28 -35.55 18.67
C ASP A 763 -22.24 -34.56 19.23
N GLY A 764 -22.33 -34.22 20.53
CA GLY A 764 -21.44 -33.26 21.19
C GLY A 764 -21.79 -31.78 20.99
N THR A 765 -22.88 -31.45 20.27
CA THR A 765 -23.41 -30.08 20.23
C THR A 765 -24.12 -29.71 21.54
N LEU A 766 -24.32 -28.42 21.78
CA LEU A 766 -25.06 -27.94 22.96
C LEU A 766 -26.57 -28.01 22.66
N ALA A 767 -27.30 -28.87 23.37
CA ALA A 767 -28.74 -29.09 23.20
C ALA A 767 -29.58 -28.03 23.92
N SER A 768 -29.09 -27.55 25.08
CA SER A 768 -29.73 -26.50 25.89
C SER A 768 -28.65 -25.72 26.64
N LEU A 769 -28.91 -24.42 26.87
CA LEU A 769 -28.20 -23.59 27.83
C LEU A 769 -29.25 -22.78 28.59
N ARG A 770 -29.73 -23.32 29.72
CA ARG A 770 -30.69 -22.62 30.57
C ARG A 770 -29.97 -21.66 31.51
N ASP A 771 -30.33 -20.39 31.41
CA ASP A 771 -30.08 -19.34 32.40
C ASP A 771 -31.07 -19.55 33.55
N LEU A 772 -30.57 -20.08 34.68
CA LEU A 772 -31.38 -20.43 35.85
C LEU A 772 -31.79 -19.19 36.66
N THR A 773 -31.06 -18.08 36.50
CA THR A 773 -31.31 -16.84 37.23
C THR A 773 -32.46 -16.05 36.60
N ALA A 774 -32.59 -16.07 35.26
CA ALA A 774 -33.72 -15.50 34.52
C ALA A 774 -34.77 -16.54 34.08
N ASP A 775 -34.65 -17.78 34.55
CA ASP A 775 -35.45 -18.98 34.18
C ASP A 775 -35.80 -19.09 32.68
N ARG A 776 -34.78 -19.09 31.82
CA ARG A 776 -34.96 -19.08 30.37
C ARG A 776 -33.95 -19.95 29.63
N GLU A 777 -34.38 -20.49 28.50
CA GLU A 777 -33.45 -21.01 27.49
C GLU A 777 -32.69 -19.83 26.82
N VAL A 778 -31.40 -20.03 26.53
CA VAL A 778 -30.56 -19.05 25.83
C VAL A 778 -30.55 -19.30 24.33
N PHE A 779 -30.66 -20.55 23.88
CA PHE A 779 -30.68 -20.89 22.46
C PHE A 779 -32.06 -20.68 21.79
N ALA A 780 -32.06 -20.46 20.47
CA ALA A 780 -33.30 -20.41 19.71
C ALA A 780 -33.94 -21.81 19.65
N PRO A 781 -35.29 -21.95 19.74
CA PRO A 781 -35.94 -23.26 19.79
C PRO A 781 -35.56 -24.18 18.62
N GLY A 782 -34.91 -25.31 18.94
CA GLY A 782 -34.46 -26.30 17.96
C GLY A 782 -33.14 -25.97 17.23
N ALA A 783 -32.41 -24.93 17.65
CA ALA A 783 -31.08 -24.62 17.12
C ALA A 783 -29.99 -25.14 18.08
N PRO A 784 -29.08 -26.03 17.63
CA PRO A 784 -27.97 -26.50 18.45
C PRO A 784 -26.91 -25.41 18.63
N GLY A 785 -26.40 -25.26 19.85
CA GLY A 785 -25.23 -24.43 20.15
C GLY A 785 -23.91 -25.16 19.82
N ASN A 786 -22.84 -24.40 19.61
CA ASN A 786 -21.49 -24.90 19.28
C ASN A 786 -21.41 -25.82 18.04
N LEU A 787 -22.31 -25.65 17.06
CA LEU A 787 -22.29 -26.41 15.81
C LEU A 787 -21.10 -26.01 14.93
N LEU A 788 -20.06 -26.83 14.92
CA LEU A 788 -18.90 -26.67 14.03
C LEU A 788 -19.32 -26.85 12.56
N ARG A 789 -18.76 -26.02 11.67
CA ARG A 789 -19.05 -26.06 10.22
C ARG A 789 -17.78 -25.83 9.41
N LEU A 790 -17.60 -26.64 8.36
CA LEU A 790 -16.63 -26.37 7.31
C LEU A 790 -17.33 -25.58 6.19
N HIS A 791 -16.74 -24.46 5.79
CA HIS A 791 -17.20 -23.67 4.65
C HIS A 791 -16.21 -23.86 3.50
N THR A 792 -16.73 -24.00 2.28
CA THR A 792 -15.89 -23.98 1.07
C THR A 792 -15.49 -22.53 0.79
N ASP A 793 -14.22 -22.22 0.94
CA ASP A 793 -13.67 -20.92 0.57
C ASP A 793 -13.05 -20.99 -0.84
N LEU A 794 -13.50 -20.08 -1.70
CA LEU A 794 -13.11 -19.93 -3.10
C LEU A 794 -13.27 -18.44 -3.43
N PRO A 795 -12.35 -17.57 -2.95
CA PRO A 795 -12.46 -16.13 -3.14
C PRO A 795 -12.38 -15.76 -4.62
N GLN A 796 -13.10 -14.71 -5.00
CA GLN A 796 -12.94 -14.10 -6.32
C GLN A 796 -11.75 -13.15 -6.28
N LEU A 797 -10.74 -13.42 -7.11
CA LEU A 797 -9.81 -12.39 -7.54
C LEU A 797 -10.60 -11.34 -8.32
N LEU A 798 -10.82 -10.18 -7.70
CA LEU A 798 -11.08 -8.97 -8.46
C LEU A 798 -9.74 -8.57 -9.08
N GLY A 799 -9.67 -8.58 -10.41
CA GLY A 799 -8.50 -8.05 -11.12
C GLY A 799 -8.32 -6.56 -10.80
N ARG A 800 -7.11 -6.03 -11.07
CA ARG A 800 -6.75 -4.62 -10.83
C ARG A 800 -7.85 -3.69 -11.37
N LEU A 801 -8.42 -2.86 -10.50
CA LEU A 801 -9.44 -1.85 -10.79
C LEU A 801 -8.79 -0.50 -11.14
#